data_AF-A0A8S2AZK2-F1
#
_entry.id   AF-A0A8S2AZK2-F1
#
_cell.length_a   1.000
_cell.length_b   1.000
_cell.length_c   1.000
_cell.angle_alpha   90.00
_cell.angle_beta   90.00
_cell.angle_gamma   90.00
#
_symmetry.space_group_name_H-M   'P 1'
#
loop_
_entity.id
_entity.type
_entity.pdbx_description
1 polymer ?
#
loop_
_entity_poly.entity_id
_entity_poly.type
_entity_poly.pdbx_seq_one_letter_code
_entity_poly.pdbx_strand_id
1 'polypeptide(L)'
;MRKHLVLAKPFSLEDEKDSEHTASNVIRKILSLFKTVRPGSDLTNFQLPPQLNLPRSQLQCYGEMVYSFGGQDLLGECSRRDLPIERFKSVVTWNISTLRPLVFGMSPYNSVLGETHHVSNGHINVIAEQVVHHPPVSALHATHEQENIDVTWCQYFTPKFRGTYVDVEVKGKRVMKLLNRKETYEMDQPRLIMRFLPAPGAHWAGKVKIKCPETDLEAELHLISDSFIERFRGNNNRSLKGKILESSSGHQLYNIYGHWDRTVMAKNLKTGEVEVIYNAKENITGLKPPTVKNLQEVMESESTMVWSEVSEGILKKDWERAREAKILVEEKQREALKQREASGESWVPKHFSVVKKGKDWDCSPLQPTVPRAPLIITEAEEEKMRRHLVLAKPFSLEDEKDSELTASSVIRKILSLIKTVRPGSDLTNFQLPPQLILPRSRLQCYGEMIYSFGGQDLLGECSRRKLPIERLKSVLTWNISTLRPVVVGMSPYNPVLGETHHVSNGYINVLTEQVVHHPPVSALHATHEKEKIDVTWCQYFTPKFRGAYVDVEVNGKRVMKLLNRKETYEMDQPRLIMRFLPAPGAHWAGKVKIKCPETDLEAELHLISDSFIERFRGNNNRSIKGKILESSSGHQLYNIYGHWDRTVMAKNLKTGEVEVIYNAKDNITGLNPPTVKNLQEVMESESAMVWSEVSEGILKKDWERAREAKILVEEKQREALKQREASGESWVPKYFSVVKKGKDWDCSPLQPTVPRAPLIITEVQGEIINRFQDSKTLC
;
A
#
# COMPACT_ATOMS: atom_id res chain seq x y z
N MET A 1 12.27 -12.44 33.64
CA MET A 1 13.46 -11.91 32.94
C MET A 1 12.99 -11.04 31.78
N ARG A 2 13.59 -9.86 31.56
CA ARG A 2 13.28 -9.08 30.35
C ARG A 2 13.90 -9.81 29.15
N LYS A 3 13.11 -10.09 28.10
CA LYS A 3 13.64 -10.64 26.84
C LYS A 3 14.62 -9.61 26.23
N HIS A 4 15.85 -10.02 25.98
CA HIS A 4 16.90 -9.21 25.37
C HIS A 4 17.15 -9.71 23.94
N LEU A 5 16.95 -8.84 22.95
CA LEU A 5 17.00 -9.16 21.53
C LEU A 5 17.97 -8.22 20.83
N VAL A 6 18.79 -8.74 19.92
CA VAL A 6 19.66 -7.92 19.07
C VAL A 6 19.38 -8.19 17.60
N LEU A 7 18.97 -7.14 16.89
CA LEU A 7 18.62 -7.19 15.47
C LEU A 7 19.74 -6.54 14.65
N ALA A 8 20.40 -7.35 13.82
CA ALA A 8 21.42 -6.86 12.90
C ALA A 8 20.82 -6.54 11.53
N LYS A 9 21.35 -5.49 10.87
CA LYS A 9 20.98 -5.13 9.49
C LYS A 9 21.38 -6.26 8.51
N PRO A 10 20.50 -6.68 7.58
CA PRO A 10 20.85 -7.58 6.49
C PRO A 10 22.01 -7.02 5.67
N PHE A 11 22.85 -7.90 5.14
CA PHE A 11 24.02 -7.46 4.38
C PHE A 11 23.59 -6.94 3.01
N SER A 12 23.87 -5.67 2.72
CA SER A 12 23.52 -5.02 1.45
C SER A 12 24.70 -4.98 0.48
N LEU A 13 24.41 -4.62 -0.77
CA LEU A 13 25.41 -4.42 -1.83
C LEU A 13 26.50 -3.39 -1.45
N GLU A 14 26.18 -2.46 -0.56
CA GLU A 14 27.08 -1.38 -0.15
C GLU A 14 28.10 -1.83 0.89
N ASP A 15 27.69 -2.77 1.76
CA ASP A 15 28.48 -3.22 2.91
C ASP A 15 29.74 -4.02 2.47
N GLU A 16 29.79 -4.50 1.22
CA GLU A 16 30.94 -5.23 0.66
C GLU A 16 32.17 -4.33 0.44
N LYS A 17 31.96 -3.06 0.03
CA LYS A 17 33.05 -2.12 -0.28
C LYS A 17 33.91 -1.78 0.95
N ASP A 18 33.31 -1.78 2.12
CA ASP A 18 34.02 -1.49 3.38
C ASP A 18 34.91 -2.67 3.83
N SER A 19 34.62 -3.89 3.35
CA SER A 19 35.34 -5.12 3.74
C SER A 19 36.68 -5.31 3.02
N GLU A 20 36.84 -4.80 1.79
CA GLU A 20 38.07 -4.94 1.00
C GLU A 20 39.27 -4.24 1.68
N HIS A 21 39.02 -3.20 2.48
CA HIS A 21 40.06 -2.43 3.18
C HIS A 21 40.67 -3.11 4.42
N THR A 22 40.12 -4.23 4.91
CA THR A 22 40.60 -4.94 6.12
C THR A 22 41.21 -6.33 5.87
N ALA A 23 41.29 -6.76 4.61
CA ALA A 23 41.64 -8.13 4.22
C ALA A 23 42.99 -8.64 4.75
N SER A 24 44.05 -7.80 4.79
CA SER A 24 45.41 -8.24 5.19
C SER A 24 45.49 -8.75 6.64
N ASN A 25 44.82 -8.07 7.57
CA ASN A 25 44.78 -8.47 8.99
C ASN A 25 43.91 -9.73 9.21
N VAL A 26 42.84 -9.88 8.43
CA VAL A 26 41.95 -11.05 8.47
C VAL A 26 42.66 -12.29 7.94
N ILE A 27 43.40 -12.18 6.84
CA ILE A 27 44.19 -13.29 6.26
C ILE A 27 45.20 -13.82 7.27
N ARG A 28 45.95 -12.93 7.94
CA ARG A 28 46.94 -13.34 8.95
C ARG A 28 46.30 -14.17 10.07
N LYS A 29 45.12 -13.75 10.54
CA LYS A 29 44.35 -14.49 11.56
C LYS A 29 43.88 -15.84 11.03
N ILE A 30 43.29 -15.89 9.84
CA ILE A 30 42.83 -17.15 9.24
C ILE A 30 43.98 -18.13 9.02
N LEU A 31 45.10 -17.66 8.45
CA LEU A 31 46.29 -18.50 8.25
C LEU A 31 46.89 -18.99 9.58
N SER A 32 46.83 -18.18 10.65
CA SER A 32 47.23 -18.65 11.98
C SER A 32 46.31 -19.74 12.54
N LEU A 33 45.00 -19.62 12.32
CA LEU A 33 44.00 -20.63 12.74
C LEU A 33 44.16 -21.94 11.96
N PHE A 34 44.49 -21.86 10.67
CA PHE A 34 44.66 -23.02 9.80
C PHE A 34 46.08 -23.58 9.75
N LYS A 35 47.01 -23.08 10.56
CA LYS A 35 48.40 -23.55 10.60
C LYS A 35 48.51 -25.07 10.85
N THR A 36 47.57 -25.64 11.60
CA THR A 36 47.52 -27.07 11.95
C THR A 36 46.53 -27.87 11.08
N VAL A 37 45.78 -27.22 10.20
CA VAL A 37 44.75 -27.84 9.36
C VAL A 37 45.38 -28.32 8.06
N ARG A 38 45.18 -29.59 7.70
CA ARG A 38 45.75 -30.18 6.48
C ARG A 38 44.82 -29.93 5.28
N PRO A 39 45.35 -29.71 4.06
CA PRO A 39 44.51 -29.73 2.86
C PRO A 39 43.72 -31.04 2.77
N GLY A 40 42.42 -30.93 2.54
CA GLY A 40 41.44 -32.02 2.57
C GLY A 40 40.63 -32.10 3.86
N SER A 41 41.03 -31.41 4.94
CA SER A 41 40.29 -31.41 6.21
C SER A 41 38.88 -30.83 6.07
N ASP A 42 37.93 -31.49 6.73
CA ASP A 42 36.55 -31.03 6.91
C ASP A 42 36.51 -29.95 8.00
N LEU A 43 35.89 -28.81 7.69
CA LEU A 43 35.78 -27.66 8.59
C LEU A 43 34.38 -27.53 9.24
N THR A 44 33.49 -28.51 9.06
CA THR A 44 32.09 -28.44 9.53
C THR A 44 31.99 -28.13 11.02
N ASN A 45 32.85 -28.72 11.84
CA ASN A 45 32.87 -28.53 13.29
C ASN A 45 33.98 -27.55 13.75
N PHE A 46 34.58 -26.79 12.83
CA PHE A 46 35.66 -25.87 13.16
C PHE A 46 35.10 -24.62 13.84
N GLN A 47 35.51 -24.37 15.09
CA GLN A 47 35.05 -23.21 15.85
C GLN A 47 35.84 -21.96 15.47
N LEU A 48 35.13 -20.93 15.02
CA LEU A 48 35.70 -19.62 14.75
C LEU A 48 35.62 -18.71 15.99
N PRO A 49 36.62 -17.85 16.20
CA PRO A 49 36.57 -16.82 17.23
C PRO A 49 35.60 -15.69 16.83
N PRO A 50 35.01 -14.95 17.79
CA PRO A 50 34.00 -13.91 17.50
C PRO A 50 34.44 -12.83 16.50
N GLN A 51 35.75 -12.56 16.41
CA GLN A 51 36.32 -11.59 15.45
C GLN A 51 36.14 -12.01 13.98
N LEU A 52 35.86 -13.29 13.72
CA LEU A 52 35.57 -13.84 12.40
C LEU A 52 34.08 -14.19 12.26
N ASN A 53 33.22 -13.75 13.19
CA ASN A 53 31.79 -13.97 13.11
C ASN A 53 31.01 -12.72 12.66
N LEU A 54 30.00 -12.95 11.81
CA LEU A 54 28.96 -11.96 11.56
C LEU A 54 27.98 -11.95 12.75
N PRO A 55 27.38 -10.80 13.11
CA PRO A 55 26.42 -10.70 14.22
C PRO A 55 25.03 -11.26 13.86
N ARG A 56 24.99 -12.50 13.33
CA ARG A 56 23.82 -13.20 12.83
C ARG A 56 24.10 -14.70 12.71
N SER A 57 23.07 -15.52 12.86
CA SER A 57 23.18 -16.97 12.69
C SER A 57 22.97 -17.41 11.25
N GLN A 58 23.27 -18.68 10.95
CA GLN A 58 23.02 -19.27 9.64
C GLN A 58 21.53 -19.23 9.26
N LEU A 59 20.63 -19.52 10.21
CA LEU A 59 19.18 -19.45 9.96
C LEU A 59 18.72 -18.05 9.56
N GLN A 60 19.24 -17.02 10.22
CA GLN A 60 18.95 -15.64 9.85
C GLN A 60 19.44 -15.34 8.42
N CYS A 61 20.67 -15.74 8.06
CA CYS A 61 21.17 -15.55 6.69
C CYS A 61 20.28 -16.22 5.63
N TYR A 62 19.71 -17.39 5.92
CA TYR A 62 18.81 -18.09 5.01
C TYR A 62 17.46 -17.40 4.88
N GLY A 63 16.89 -16.95 6.00
CA GLY A 63 15.65 -16.18 5.99
C GLY A 63 15.80 -14.88 5.18
N GLU A 64 16.91 -14.15 5.39
CA GLU A 64 17.22 -12.89 4.70
C GLU A 64 17.28 -13.06 3.15
N MET A 65 17.59 -14.25 2.64
CA MET A 65 17.56 -14.52 1.19
C MET A 65 16.15 -14.53 0.59
N VAL A 66 15.13 -14.74 1.43
CA VAL A 66 13.72 -14.84 1.02
C VAL A 66 12.96 -13.55 1.32
N TYR A 67 13.04 -13.05 2.57
CA TYR A 67 12.21 -11.92 2.99
C TYR A 67 12.89 -10.55 2.85
N SER A 68 14.22 -10.47 2.72
CA SER A 68 14.92 -9.17 2.73
C SER A 68 15.25 -8.70 1.32
N PHE A 69 14.50 -7.69 0.86
CA PHE A 69 14.69 -7.00 -0.42
C PHE A 69 14.28 -5.51 -0.27
N GLY A 70 14.90 -4.63 -1.05
CA GLY A 70 14.68 -3.18 -1.03
C GLY A 70 13.69 -2.67 -2.08
N GLY A 71 13.24 -3.53 -2.99
CA GLY A 71 12.42 -3.19 -4.15
C GLY A 71 11.16 -4.04 -4.24
N GLN A 72 10.86 -4.57 -5.42
CA GLN A 72 9.67 -5.37 -5.68
C GLN A 72 9.71 -6.75 -5.00
N ASP A 73 8.53 -7.22 -4.61
CA ASP A 73 8.27 -8.60 -4.19
C ASP A 73 8.47 -9.59 -5.35
N LEU A 74 9.72 -10.02 -5.53
CA LEU A 74 10.10 -10.99 -6.57
C LEU A 74 9.51 -12.38 -6.35
N LEU A 75 9.16 -12.73 -5.10
CA LEU A 75 8.55 -14.03 -4.81
C LEU A 75 7.12 -14.05 -5.36
N GLY A 76 6.30 -13.04 -5.06
CA GLY A 76 4.94 -12.92 -5.61
C GLY A 76 4.89 -12.82 -7.12
N GLU A 77 5.86 -12.14 -7.76
CA GLU A 77 5.98 -12.06 -9.23
C GLU A 77 6.11 -13.44 -9.92
N CYS A 78 6.53 -14.48 -9.20
CA CYS A 78 6.58 -15.84 -9.73
C CYS A 78 5.19 -16.39 -10.08
N SER A 79 4.13 -15.97 -9.38
CA SER A 79 2.75 -16.47 -9.59
C SER A 79 1.89 -15.56 -10.48
N ARG A 80 2.16 -14.24 -10.47
CA ARG A 80 1.34 -13.21 -11.12
C ARG A 80 1.34 -13.27 -12.65
N ARG A 81 2.37 -13.85 -13.28
CA ARG A 81 2.46 -13.91 -14.76
C ARG A 81 1.58 -15.02 -15.34
N ASP A 82 0.95 -14.76 -16.48
CA ASP A 82 0.01 -15.70 -17.10
C ASP A 82 0.66 -16.75 -18.00
N LEU A 83 1.74 -16.40 -18.69
CA LEU A 83 2.46 -17.35 -19.55
C LEU A 83 3.46 -18.18 -18.73
N PRO A 84 3.55 -19.51 -18.95
CA PRO A 84 4.51 -20.38 -18.26
C PRO A 84 5.97 -19.89 -18.35
N ILE A 85 6.40 -19.44 -19.53
CA ILE A 85 7.75 -18.93 -19.74
C ILE A 85 8.04 -17.65 -18.95
N GLU A 86 7.05 -16.77 -18.80
CA GLU A 86 7.18 -15.53 -18.01
C GLU A 86 7.26 -15.84 -16.51
N ARG A 87 6.44 -16.79 -16.02
CA ARG A 87 6.58 -17.30 -14.64
C ARG A 87 7.94 -17.94 -14.41
N PHE A 88 8.40 -18.77 -15.34
CA PHE A 88 9.69 -19.43 -15.24
C PHE A 88 10.85 -18.43 -15.20
N LYS A 89 10.80 -17.36 -16.02
CA LYS A 89 11.76 -16.24 -15.93
C LYS A 89 11.69 -15.55 -14.56
N SER A 90 10.51 -15.28 -14.00
CA SER A 90 10.37 -14.73 -12.65
C SER A 90 11.01 -15.65 -11.58
N VAL A 91 10.83 -16.97 -11.70
CA VAL A 91 11.47 -17.93 -10.79
C VAL A 91 12.99 -17.93 -10.94
N VAL A 92 13.50 -17.82 -12.17
CA VAL A 92 14.95 -17.64 -12.43
C VAL A 92 15.45 -16.33 -11.79
N THR A 93 14.71 -15.23 -11.94
CA THR A 93 15.01 -13.94 -11.33
C THR A 93 15.04 -14.02 -9.81
N TRP A 94 14.04 -14.63 -9.17
CA TRP A 94 14.00 -14.81 -7.72
C TRP A 94 15.14 -15.72 -7.23
N ASN A 95 15.47 -16.78 -7.99
CA ASN A 95 16.60 -17.64 -7.67
C ASN A 95 17.93 -16.87 -7.69
N ILE A 96 18.16 -16.05 -8.73
CA ILE A 96 19.32 -15.15 -8.82
C ILE A 96 19.33 -14.14 -7.66
N SER A 97 18.16 -13.60 -7.31
CA SER A 97 18.05 -12.67 -6.18
C SER A 97 18.30 -13.33 -4.83
N THR A 98 18.50 -14.65 -4.74
CA THR A 98 18.94 -15.29 -3.48
C THR A 98 20.47 -15.26 -3.31
N LEU A 99 21.21 -14.89 -4.36
CA LEU A 99 22.65 -14.65 -4.27
C LEU A 99 22.90 -13.37 -3.45
N ARG A 100 23.68 -13.50 -2.37
CA ARG A 100 24.01 -12.40 -1.46
C ARG A 100 25.50 -12.05 -1.54
N PRO A 101 25.87 -10.76 -1.40
CA PRO A 101 27.27 -10.37 -1.19
C PRO A 101 27.86 -11.05 0.05
N LEU A 102 29.16 -11.33 -0.02
CA LEU A 102 29.87 -12.13 0.98
C LEU A 102 30.94 -11.27 1.64
N VAL A 103 31.00 -11.28 2.97
CA VAL A 103 32.10 -10.64 3.69
C VAL A 103 33.29 -11.59 3.74
N PHE A 104 34.38 -11.21 3.09
CA PHE A 104 35.57 -12.04 3.07
C PHE A 104 36.10 -12.31 4.49
N GLY A 105 36.27 -13.60 4.81
CA GLY A 105 36.86 -14.04 6.07
C GLY A 105 35.95 -13.99 7.29
N MET A 106 34.65 -13.72 7.11
CA MET A 106 33.66 -13.79 8.17
C MET A 106 32.64 -14.91 7.92
N SER A 107 32.11 -15.50 9.00
CA SER A 107 31.09 -16.55 8.96
C SER A 107 29.93 -16.20 9.90
N PRO A 108 28.67 -16.50 9.56
CA PRO A 108 27.59 -16.46 10.55
C PRO A 108 27.85 -17.44 11.70
N TYR A 109 27.12 -17.29 12.80
CA TYR A 109 27.12 -18.28 13.89
C TYR A 109 26.56 -19.61 13.41
N ASN A 110 27.19 -20.71 13.82
CA ASN A 110 26.63 -22.05 13.62
C ASN A 110 25.40 -22.19 14.51
N SER A 111 24.23 -22.37 13.90
CA SER A 111 22.98 -22.42 14.66
C SER A 111 22.94 -23.63 15.60
N VAL A 112 22.43 -23.40 16.81
CA VAL A 112 22.24 -24.47 17.80
C VAL A 112 21.03 -25.31 17.43
N LEU A 113 20.97 -26.57 17.88
CA LEU A 113 19.85 -27.44 17.55
C LEU A 113 18.54 -26.90 18.12
N GLY A 114 17.49 -26.84 17.29
CA GLY A 114 16.20 -26.27 17.68
C GLY A 114 16.15 -24.74 17.68
N GLU A 115 17.23 -24.05 17.31
CA GLU A 115 17.18 -22.62 17.00
C GLU A 115 16.18 -22.39 15.86
N THR A 116 15.44 -21.28 15.94
CA THR A 116 14.43 -20.89 14.95
C THR A 116 14.69 -19.47 14.45
N HIS A 117 14.23 -19.15 13.25
CA HIS A 117 14.17 -17.77 12.78
C HIS A 117 12.82 -17.50 12.10
N HIS A 118 11.99 -16.62 12.68
CA HIS A 118 10.62 -16.36 12.24
C HIS A 118 10.42 -14.88 11.89
N VAL A 119 10.20 -14.55 10.61
CA VAL A 119 10.07 -13.17 10.12
C VAL A 119 8.98 -13.06 9.05
N SER A 120 8.26 -11.92 9.04
CA SER A 120 7.31 -11.55 8.00
C SER A 120 7.73 -10.26 7.30
N ASN A 121 7.56 -10.21 5.98
CA ASN A 121 7.69 -8.99 5.16
C ASN A 121 6.49 -8.93 4.19
N GLY A 122 5.59 -7.97 4.37
CA GLY A 122 4.34 -7.88 3.62
C GLY A 122 3.51 -9.17 3.69
N HIS A 123 3.36 -9.83 2.55
CA HIS A 123 2.65 -11.10 2.40
C HIS A 123 3.54 -12.35 2.52
N ILE A 124 4.85 -12.18 2.69
CA ILE A 124 5.83 -13.27 2.82
C ILE A 124 6.05 -13.57 4.29
N ASN A 125 5.83 -14.83 4.69
CA ASN A 125 6.12 -15.34 6.03
C ASN A 125 7.18 -16.42 5.93
N VAL A 126 8.22 -16.36 6.78
CA VAL A 126 9.35 -17.28 6.75
C VAL A 126 9.59 -17.85 8.15
N ILE A 127 9.68 -19.18 8.25
CA ILE A 127 10.17 -19.89 9.44
C ILE A 127 11.34 -20.78 9.04
N ALA A 128 12.46 -20.64 9.74
CA ALA A 128 13.60 -21.54 9.63
C ALA A 128 13.87 -22.22 10.97
N GLU A 129 14.39 -23.45 10.94
CA GLU A 129 14.75 -24.23 12.12
C GLU A 129 16.06 -25.01 11.88
N GLN A 130 16.92 -25.07 12.89
CA GLN A 130 18.06 -25.98 12.88
C GLN A 130 17.60 -27.37 13.30
N VAL A 131 17.50 -28.28 12.33
CA VAL A 131 16.85 -29.59 12.54
C VAL A 131 17.81 -30.73 12.85
N VAL A 132 19.09 -30.60 12.46
CA VAL A 132 20.18 -31.53 12.81
C VAL A 132 21.43 -30.72 13.11
N HIS A 133 22.26 -31.14 14.08
CA HIS A 133 23.50 -30.42 14.43
C HIS A 133 24.76 -31.10 13.89
N HIS A 134 24.78 -32.43 13.79
CA HIS A 134 25.94 -33.20 13.27
C HIS A 134 25.50 -34.24 12.21
N PRO A 135 25.72 -33.97 10.91
CA PRO A 135 26.13 -32.67 10.34
C PRO A 135 25.03 -31.60 10.51
N PRO A 136 25.36 -30.30 10.45
CA PRO A 136 24.39 -29.23 10.64
C PRO A 136 23.45 -29.15 9.44
N VAL A 137 22.15 -29.41 9.66
CA VAL A 137 21.09 -29.30 8.65
C VAL A 137 20.04 -28.32 9.14
N SER A 138 19.68 -27.38 8.26
CA SER A 138 18.65 -26.39 8.52
C SER A 138 17.50 -26.57 7.53
N ALA A 139 16.28 -26.38 8.02
CA ALA A 139 15.07 -26.39 7.22
C ALA A 139 14.44 -24.99 7.24
N LEU A 140 13.87 -24.58 6.11
CA LEU A 140 13.16 -23.31 5.94
C LEU A 140 11.86 -23.58 5.18
N HIS A 141 10.78 -22.98 5.68
CA HIS A 141 9.49 -22.90 5.04
C HIS A 141 9.14 -21.43 4.87
N ALA A 142 8.76 -21.03 3.67
CA ALA A 142 8.25 -19.71 3.40
C ALA A 142 6.95 -19.80 2.61
N THR A 143 5.97 -18.98 2.97
CA THR A 143 4.71 -18.88 2.23
C THR A 143 4.39 -17.45 1.87
N HIS A 144 3.80 -17.27 0.70
CA HIS A 144 3.22 -16.01 0.26
C HIS A 144 1.70 -16.07 0.38
N GLU A 145 1.10 -15.32 1.32
CA GLU A 145 -0.32 -15.41 1.67
C GLU A 145 -1.27 -15.03 0.52
N GLN A 146 -0.95 -13.99 -0.24
CA GLN A 146 -1.82 -13.50 -1.32
C GLN A 146 -1.69 -14.32 -2.61
N GLU A 147 -0.47 -14.62 -3.04
CA GLU A 147 -0.19 -15.30 -4.31
C GLU A 147 -0.20 -16.84 -4.22
N ASN A 148 -0.48 -17.39 -3.03
CA ASN A 148 -0.49 -18.83 -2.71
C ASN A 148 0.78 -19.55 -3.17
N ILE A 149 1.94 -19.07 -2.72
CA ILE A 149 3.25 -19.66 -3.02
C ILE A 149 3.77 -20.38 -1.78
N ASP A 150 4.30 -21.58 -1.99
CA ASP A 150 4.96 -22.40 -0.97
C ASP A 150 6.42 -22.64 -1.35
N VAL A 151 7.35 -22.34 -0.44
CA VAL A 151 8.79 -22.59 -0.63
C VAL A 151 9.30 -23.44 0.51
N THR A 152 9.80 -24.63 0.19
CA THR A 152 10.47 -25.52 1.13
C THR A 152 11.95 -25.60 0.77
N TRP A 153 12.82 -25.41 1.76
CA TRP A 153 14.26 -25.43 1.56
C TRP A 153 14.95 -26.18 2.70
N CYS A 154 15.59 -27.30 2.38
CA CYS A 154 16.44 -28.07 3.30
C CYS A 154 17.88 -27.86 2.84
N GLN A 155 18.79 -27.45 3.74
CA GLN A 155 20.18 -27.18 3.35
C GLN A 155 21.23 -27.44 4.43
N TYR A 156 22.44 -27.75 3.99
CA TYR A 156 23.63 -27.96 4.82
C TYR A 156 24.92 -27.74 4.02
N PHE A 157 26.01 -27.44 4.71
CA PHE A 157 27.30 -27.15 4.09
C PHE A 157 28.32 -28.25 4.36
N THR A 158 29.21 -28.50 3.40
CA THR A 158 30.40 -29.33 3.59
C THR A 158 31.67 -28.55 3.23
N PRO A 159 32.19 -27.72 4.14
CA PRO A 159 33.39 -26.93 3.91
C PRO A 159 34.67 -27.79 3.96
N LYS A 160 35.49 -27.71 2.91
CA LYS A 160 36.78 -28.41 2.80
C LYS A 160 37.91 -27.43 2.63
N PHE A 161 38.92 -27.52 3.49
CA PHE A 161 40.15 -26.75 3.33
C PHE A 161 40.99 -27.31 2.17
N ARG A 162 41.45 -26.45 1.26
CA ARG A 162 42.27 -26.84 0.09
C ARG A 162 43.67 -26.20 0.12
N GLY A 163 44.11 -25.74 1.29
CA GLY A 163 45.40 -25.05 1.46
C GLY A 163 45.30 -23.55 1.22
N THR A 164 45.05 -23.13 -0.02
CA THR A 164 44.99 -21.70 -0.38
C THR A 164 43.57 -21.13 -0.43
N TYR A 165 42.56 -21.98 -0.26
CA TYR A 165 41.14 -21.62 -0.24
C TYR A 165 40.32 -22.66 0.55
N VAL A 166 39.11 -22.29 0.92
CA VAL A 166 38.06 -23.20 1.41
C VAL A 166 37.01 -23.35 0.33
N ASP A 167 36.67 -24.59 0.01
CA ASP A 167 35.63 -25.00 -0.93
C ASP A 167 34.41 -25.45 -0.13
N VAL A 168 33.31 -24.70 -0.21
CA VAL A 168 32.09 -24.96 0.54
C VAL A 168 31.01 -25.40 -0.44
N GLU A 169 30.78 -26.70 -0.48
CA GLU A 169 29.64 -27.27 -1.20
C GLU A 169 28.36 -27.03 -0.39
N VAL A 170 27.35 -26.48 -1.04
CA VAL A 170 26.01 -26.28 -0.47
C VAL A 170 25.15 -27.44 -0.95
N LYS A 171 24.60 -28.19 -0.01
CA LYS A 171 23.79 -29.37 -0.28
C LYS A 171 22.37 -29.18 0.22
N GLY A 172 21.47 -29.99 -0.33
CA GLY A 172 20.06 -30.00 0.01
C GLY A 172 19.19 -29.70 -1.20
N LYS A 173 17.90 -29.44 -0.96
CA LYS A 173 16.91 -29.23 -2.01
C LYS A 173 16.10 -27.98 -1.71
N ARG A 174 15.92 -27.13 -2.74
CA ARG A 174 14.98 -26.01 -2.71
C ARG A 174 13.85 -26.30 -3.70
N VAL A 175 12.62 -26.26 -3.19
CA VAL A 175 11.40 -26.49 -3.96
C VAL A 175 10.47 -25.31 -3.76
N MET A 176 9.97 -24.74 -4.86
CA MET A 176 8.91 -23.75 -4.87
C MET A 176 7.69 -24.34 -5.56
N LYS A 177 6.51 -24.14 -4.98
CA LYS A 177 5.22 -24.52 -5.58
C LYS A 177 4.37 -23.28 -5.76
N LEU A 178 3.91 -23.07 -6.98
CA LEU A 178 2.90 -22.07 -7.29
C LEU A 178 1.54 -22.77 -7.24
N LEU A 179 0.87 -22.73 -6.08
CA LEU A 179 -0.29 -23.59 -5.81
C LEU A 179 -1.45 -23.30 -6.77
N ASN A 180 -1.70 -22.02 -7.07
CA ASN A 180 -2.73 -21.59 -8.01
C ASN A 180 -2.44 -22.04 -9.46
N ARG A 181 -1.17 -22.22 -9.81
CA ARG A 181 -0.72 -22.61 -11.16
C ARG A 181 -0.49 -24.13 -11.28
N LYS A 182 -0.42 -24.85 -10.16
CA LYS A 182 -0.08 -26.28 -10.07
C LYS A 182 1.29 -26.60 -10.69
N GLU A 183 2.26 -25.72 -10.45
CA GLU A 183 3.63 -25.85 -10.97
C GLU A 183 4.62 -26.06 -9.82
N THR A 184 5.59 -26.95 -10.02
CA THR A 184 6.63 -27.29 -9.05
C THR A 184 8.00 -27.00 -9.62
N TYR A 185 8.73 -26.10 -8.97
CA TYR A 185 10.07 -25.69 -9.37
C TYR A 185 11.10 -26.28 -8.43
N GLU A 186 12.02 -27.09 -8.97
CA GLU A 186 13.15 -27.65 -8.25
C GLU A 186 14.41 -26.87 -8.59
N MET A 187 15.19 -26.49 -7.56
CA MET A 187 16.34 -25.60 -7.70
C MET A 187 17.55 -26.10 -6.92
N ASP A 188 18.67 -26.17 -7.60
CA ASP A 188 19.98 -26.44 -6.98
C ASP A 188 20.57 -25.14 -6.41
N GLN A 189 21.71 -25.27 -5.71
CA GLN A 189 22.44 -24.15 -5.14
C GLN A 189 23.87 -24.10 -5.69
N PRO A 190 24.45 -22.89 -5.83
CA PRO A 190 25.86 -22.76 -6.16
C PRO A 190 26.75 -23.13 -4.97
N ARG A 191 28.03 -23.41 -5.24
CA ARG A 191 29.04 -23.56 -4.19
C ARG A 191 29.66 -22.21 -3.84
N LEU A 192 30.22 -22.12 -2.64
CA LEU A 192 30.93 -20.96 -2.14
C LEU A 192 32.45 -21.24 -2.10
N ILE A 193 33.24 -20.33 -2.68
CA ILE A 193 34.70 -20.40 -2.67
C ILE A 193 35.25 -19.22 -1.87
N MET A 194 35.95 -19.51 -0.78
CA MET A 194 36.68 -18.50 0.01
C MET A 194 38.18 -18.67 -0.23
N ARG A 195 38.78 -17.79 -1.04
CA ARG A 195 40.19 -17.84 -1.43
C ARG A 195 41.03 -16.92 -0.58
N PHE A 196 42.16 -17.40 -0.06
CA PHE A 196 43.11 -16.61 0.73
C PHE A 196 44.31 -16.14 -0.09
N LEU A 197 44.76 -16.95 -1.06
CA LEU A 197 45.94 -16.69 -1.90
C LEU A 197 45.66 -17.04 -3.38
N PRO A 198 46.32 -16.36 -4.34
CA PRO A 198 47.18 -15.18 -4.18
C PRO A 198 46.38 -13.88 -3.99
N ALA A 199 45.12 -13.84 -4.45
CA ALA A 199 44.21 -12.73 -4.26
C ALA A 199 43.08 -13.17 -3.31
N PRO A 200 42.87 -12.49 -2.18
CA PRO A 200 41.80 -12.81 -1.25
C PRO A 200 40.43 -12.46 -1.84
N GLY A 201 39.43 -13.29 -1.57
CA GLY A 201 38.05 -13.01 -1.97
C GLY A 201 37.11 -14.17 -1.69
N ALA A 202 35.82 -13.87 -1.60
CA ALA A 202 34.75 -14.86 -1.46
C ALA A 202 33.76 -14.69 -2.63
N HIS A 203 33.40 -15.78 -3.30
CA HIS A 203 32.46 -15.72 -4.42
C HIS A 203 31.65 -17.01 -4.56
N TRP A 204 30.44 -16.84 -5.09
CA TRP A 204 29.60 -17.94 -5.56
C TRP A 204 30.13 -18.47 -6.89
N ALA A 205 30.13 -19.79 -7.06
CA ALA A 205 30.65 -20.44 -8.26
C ALA A 205 29.89 -21.73 -8.59
N GLY A 206 30.01 -22.17 -9.84
CA GLY A 206 29.47 -23.44 -10.30
C GLY A 206 28.15 -23.30 -11.05
N LYS A 207 27.55 -24.45 -11.37
CA LYS A 207 26.31 -24.52 -12.15
C LYS A 207 25.11 -24.61 -11.21
N VAL A 208 24.04 -23.90 -11.57
CA VAL A 208 22.75 -23.95 -10.89
C VAL A 208 21.72 -24.38 -11.92
N LYS A 209 20.94 -25.40 -11.58
CA LYS A 209 19.85 -25.90 -12.41
C LYS A 209 18.51 -25.57 -11.75
N ILE A 210 17.56 -25.12 -12.56
CA ILE A 210 16.19 -24.82 -12.16
C ILE A 210 15.29 -25.57 -13.13
N LYS A 211 14.34 -26.36 -12.63
CA LYS A 211 13.46 -27.18 -13.49
C LYS A 211 12.02 -27.10 -13.03
N CYS A 212 11.10 -27.01 -13.99
CA CYS A 212 9.67 -27.14 -13.78
C CYS A 212 9.12 -28.26 -14.69
N PRO A 213 8.95 -29.49 -14.17
CA PRO A 213 8.49 -30.63 -14.97
C PRO A 213 7.14 -30.41 -15.65
N GLU A 214 6.21 -29.69 -15.01
CA GLU A 214 4.84 -29.47 -15.51
C GLU A 214 4.79 -28.56 -16.75
N THR A 215 5.81 -27.72 -16.93
CA THR A 215 5.91 -26.78 -18.07
C THR A 215 6.96 -27.19 -19.09
N ASP A 216 7.67 -28.30 -18.85
CA ASP A 216 8.84 -28.75 -19.61
C ASP A 216 9.98 -27.70 -19.67
N LEU A 217 10.04 -26.74 -18.76
CA LEU A 217 11.06 -25.68 -18.77
C LEU A 217 12.22 -25.98 -17.82
N GLU A 218 13.42 -25.68 -18.28
CA GLU A 218 14.66 -25.79 -17.52
C GLU A 218 15.57 -24.58 -17.74
N ALA A 219 16.23 -24.11 -16.68
CA ALA A 219 17.33 -23.17 -16.78
C ALA A 219 18.63 -23.79 -16.26
N GLU A 220 19.71 -23.52 -16.99
CA GLU A 220 21.08 -23.78 -16.56
C GLU A 220 21.80 -22.45 -16.40
N LEU A 221 22.17 -22.09 -15.19
CA LEU A 221 22.98 -20.91 -14.88
C LEU A 221 24.40 -21.36 -14.49
N HIS A 222 25.39 -20.57 -14.86
CA HIS A 222 26.79 -20.79 -14.57
C HIS A 222 27.38 -19.52 -13.97
N LEU A 223 27.71 -19.58 -12.68
CA LEU A 223 28.43 -18.56 -11.96
C LEU A 223 29.92 -18.76 -12.23
N ILE A 224 30.51 -17.81 -12.95
CA ILE A 224 31.88 -17.89 -13.42
C ILE A 224 32.81 -17.44 -12.29
N SER A 225 33.72 -18.32 -11.88
CA SER A 225 34.83 -17.97 -11.00
C SER A 225 36.06 -17.57 -11.83
N ASP A 226 36.72 -16.46 -11.51
CA ASP A 226 37.89 -15.97 -12.27
C ASP A 226 38.97 -17.06 -12.44
N SER A 227 39.44 -17.21 -13.68
CA SER A 227 40.73 -17.83 -13.98
C SER A 227 41.90 -16.86 -13.70
N PHE A 228 43.13 -17.40 -13.57
CA PHE A 228 44.32 -16.58 -13.32
C PHE A 228 44.56 -15.49 -14.39
N ILE A 229 44.13 -15.73 -15.64
CA ILE A 229 44.34 -14.85 -16.79
C ILE A 229 43.28 -13.74 -16.87
N GLU A 230 42.02 -14.01 -16.49
CA GLU A 230 40.92 -13.04 -16.54
C GLU A 230 41.11 -11.86 -15.57
N ARG A 231 41.86 -12.08 -14.48
CA ARG A 231 42.22 -11.04 -13.49
C ARG A 231 43.05 -9.88 -14.06
N PHE A 232 43.75 -10.07 -15.17
CA PHE A 232 44.53 -9.00 -15.83
C PHE A 232 43.69 -8.15 -16.80
N ARG A 233 42.43 -8.52 -17.08
CA ARG A 233 41.54 -7.85 -18.05
C ARG A 233 40.32 -7.15 -17.43
N GLY A 234 40.20 -7.16 -16.10
CA GLY A 234 39.07 -6.57 -15.38
C GLY A 234 38.34 -7.61 -14.53
N ASN A 235 37.90 -7.20 -13.33
CA ASN A 235 37.36 -8.07 -12.29
C ASN A 235 35.99 -8.66 -12.70
N ASN A 236 35.92 -9.94 -13.08
CA ASN A 236 34.72 -10.60 -13.62
C ASN A 236 34.05 -11.58 -12.62
N ASN A 237 34.48 -11.54 -11.35
CA ASN A 237 34.16 -12.45 -10.23
C ASN A 237 32.68 -12.63 -9.84
N ARG A 238 31.75 -12.02 -10.58
CA ARG A 238 30.31 -12.03 -10.29
C ARG A 238 29.47 -12.17 -11.56
N SER A 239 30.13 -12.54 -12.66
CA SER A 239 29.46 -12.77 -13.93
C SER A 239 28.64 -14.06 -13.89
N LEU A 240 27.47 -13.99 -14.50
CA LEU A 240 26.54 -15.09 -14.67
C LEU A 240 26.29 -15.27 -16.16
N LYS A 241 26.35 -16.51 -16.62
CA LYS A 241 25.89 -16.91 -17.96
C LYS A 241 24.96 -18.08 -17.82
N GLY A 242 23.92 -18.15 -18.64
CA GLY A 242 22.97 -19.23 -18.58
C GLY A 242 22.03 -19.25 -19.75
N LYS A 243 21.07 -20.16 -19.70
CA LYS A 243 20.07 -20.35 -20.74
C LYS A 243 18.79 -20.90 -20.16
N ILE A 244 17.67 -20.60 -20.81
CA ILE A 244 16.38 -21.26 -20.57
C ILE A 244 16.08 -22.11 -21.81
N LEU A 245 15.67 -23.36 -21.60
CA LEU A 245 15.42 -24.35 -22.64
C LEU A 245 14.21 -25.22 -22.30
N GLU A 246 13.66 -25.86 -23.33
CA GLU A 246 12.71 -26.96 -23.20
C GLU A 246 13.47 -28.24 -22.82
N SER A 247 13.05 -28.91 -21.75
CA SER A 247 13.78 -30.04 -21.17
C SER A 247 13.74 -31.25 -22.08
N SER A 248 12.61 -31.48 -22.76
CA SER A 248 12.42 -32.63 -23.65
C SER A 248 13.21 -32.51 -24.96
N SER A 249 13.21 -31.33 -25.58
CA SER A 249 13.80 -31.10 -26.90
C SER A 249 15.24 -30.57 -26.83
N GLY A 250 15.64 -30.00 -25.69
CA GLY A 250 16.88 -29.23 -25.56
C GLY A 250 16.86 -27.91 -26.32
N HIS A 251 15.72 -27.51 -26.88
CA HIS A 251 15.59 -26.28 -27.64
C HIS A 251 15.76 -25.06 -26.74
N GLN A 252 16.79 -24.26 -27.02
CA GLN A 252 17.09 -23.08 -26.22
C GLN A 252 16.18 -21.92 -26.62
N LEU A 253 15.49 -21.35 -25.62
CA LEU A 253 14.55 -20.24 -25.78
C LEU A 253 15.20 -18.89 -25.46
N TYR A 254 15.99 -18.83 -24.38
CA TYR A 254 16.64 -17.60 -23.91
C TYR A 254 18.13 -17.81 -23.63
N ASN A 255 18.90 -16.74 -23.81
CA ASN A 255 20.24 -16.60 -23.26
C ASN A 255 20.20 -15.64 -22.06
N ILE A 256 20.73 -16.07 -20.92
CA ILE A 256 20.80 -15.29 -19.68
C ILE A 256 22.25 -14.84 -19.47
N TYR A 257 22.48 -13.56 -19.26
CA TYR A 257 23.84 -13.06 -19.05
C TYR A 257 23.86 -11.76 -18.26
N GLY A 258 24.95 -11.52 -17.55
CA GLY A 258 25.18 -10.27 -16.82
C GLY A 258 25.96 -10.52 -15.54
N HIS A 259 25.64 -9.74 -14.52
CA HIS A 259 26.27 -9.80 -13.21
C HIS A 259 25.20 -9.82 -12.13
N TRP A 260 25.23 -10.81 -11.23
CA TRP A 260 24.21 -10.96 -10.19
C TRP A 260 24.28 -9.87 -9.11
N ASP A 261 25.39 -9.12 -9.02
CA ASP A 261 25.55 -7.96 -8.14
C ASP A 261 25.21 -6.63 -8.84
N ARG A 262 24.81 -6.67 -10.12
CA ARG A 262 24.44 -5.49 -10.91
C ARG A 262 23.14 -5.74 -11.66
N THR A 263 23.24 -6.18 -12.90
CA THR A 263 22.11 -6.39 -13.80
C THR A 263 22.26 -7.71 -14.52
N VAL A 264 21.18 -8.47 -14.61
CA VAL A 264 21.08 -9.67 -15.42
C VAL A 264 20.03 -9.45 -16.51
N MET A 265 20.39 -9.82 -17.73
CA MET A 265 19.56 -9.71 -18.91
C MET A 265 19.14 -11.09 -19.41
N ALA A 266 17.95 -11.15 -20.02
CA ALA A 266 17.50 -12.28 -20.81
C ALA A 266 17.33 -11.84 -22.26
N LYS A 267 17.89 -12.62 -23.19
CA LYS A 267 17.71 -12.41 -24.63
C LYS A 267 16.87 -13.53 -25.21
N ASN A 268 15.72 -13.19 -25.79
CA ASN A 268 14.90 -14.13 -26.54
C ASN A 268 15.59 -14.49 -27.84
N LEU A 269 15.83 -15.79 -28.09
CA LEU A 269 16.56 -16.23 -29.27
C LEU A 269 15.73 -16.22 -30.57
N LYS A 270 14.39 -16.23 -30.45
CA LYS A 270 13.47 -16.18 -31.59
C LYS A 270 13.27 -14.75 -32.09
N THR A 271 13.07 -13.79 -31.19
CA THR A 271 12.79 -12.39 -31.55
C THR A 271 14.05 -11.52 -31.55
N GLY A 272 15.09 -11.92 -30.84
CA GLY A 272 16.30 -11.13 -30.61
C GLY A 272 16.15 -10.06 -29.53
N GLU A 273 14.96 -9.91 -28.94
CA GLU A 273 14.65 -8.93 -27.89
C GLU A 273 15.45 -9.20 -26.61
N VAL A 274 15.88 -8.13 -25.96
CA VAL A 274 16.67 -8.17 -24.72
C VAL A 274 15.91 -7.41 -23.63
N GLU A 275 15.73 -8.06 -22.49
CA GLU A 275 15.08 -7.48 -21.31
C GLU A 275 16.00 -7.58 -20.09
N VAL A 276 15.84 -6.63 -19.16
CA VAL A 276 16.49 -6.67 -17.83
C VAL A 276 15.59 -7.47 -16.90
N ILE A 277 16.05 -8.64 -16.48
CA ILE A 277 15.26 -9.53 -15.61
C ILE A 277 15.57 -9.36 -14.12
N TYR A 278 16.71 -8.76 -13.77
CA TYR A 278 17.10 -8.53 -12.39
C TYR A 278 18.02 -7.32 -12.26
N ASN A 279 17.78 -6.49 -11.23
CA ASN A 279 18.61 -5.35 -10.84
C ASN A 279 18.95 -5.40 -9.35
N ALA A 280 20.22 -5.69 -9.03
CA ALA A 280 20.72 -5.78 -7.66
C ALA A 280 20.63 -4.45 -6.90
N LYS A 281 20.78 -3.30 -7.60
CA LYS A 281 20.69 -1.99 -6.94
C LYS A 281 19.30 -1.77 -6.36
N GLU A 282 18.26 -2.23 -7.06
CA GLU A 282 16.87 -2.13 -6.60
C GLU A 282 16.55 -3.18 -5.54
N ASN A 283 17.13 -4.38 -5.64
CA ASN A 283 16.74 -5.49 -4.78
C ASN A 283 17.53 -5.61 -3.47
N ILE A 284 18.85 -5.37 -3.48
CA ILE A 284 19.73 -5.65 -2.33
C ILE A 284 20.51 -4.41 -1.83
N THR A 285 19.97 -3.22 -2.08
CA THR A 285 20.47 -1.95 -1.50
C THR A 285 19.52 -1.44 -0.43
N GLY A 286 20.02 -0.73 0.59
CA GLY A 286 19.17 -0.09 1.60
C GLY A 286 18.34 -1.04 2.47
N LEU A 287 18.77 -2.31 2.59
CA LEU A 287 18.06 -3.32 3.37
C LEU A 287 17.92 -2.91 4.85
N LYS A 288 16.72 -3.08 5.40
CA LYS A 288 16.38 -2.74 6.80
C LYS A 288 16.38 -4.00 7.66
N PRO A 289 16.80 -3.93 8.94
CA PRO A 289 16.58 -5.01 9.89
C PRO A 289 15.08 -5.19 10.19
N PRO A 290 14.65 -6.40 10.58
CA PRO A 290 13.31 -6.58 11.11
C PRO A 290 13.12 -5.78 12.41
N THR A 291 11.87 -5.51 12.73
CA THR A 291 11.42 -4.81 13.94
C THR A 291 10.51 -5.73 14.74
N VAL A 292 10.44 -5.54 16.05
CA VAL A 292 9.62 -6.38 16.93
C VAL A 292 8.20 -5.82 16.98
N LYS A 293 7.23 -6.56 16.43
CA LYS A 293 5.80 -6.23 16.52
C LYS A 293 5.24 -6.60 17.89
N ASN A 294 5.54 -7.81 18.36
CA ASN A 294 5.13 -8.30 19.68
C ASN A 294 6.26 -9.09 20.35
N LEU A 295 6.91 -8.47 21.34
CA LEU A 295 8.03 -9.09 22.07
C LEU A 295 7.62 -10.35 22.84
N GLN A 296 6.35 -10.45 23.27
CA GLN A 296 5.89 -11.61 24.04
C GLN A 296 5.78 -12.86 23.17
N GLU A 297 5.46 -12.69 21.88
CA GLU A 297 5.34 -13.79 20.91
C GLU A 297 6.69 -14.27 20.35
N VAL A 298 7.77 -13.51 20.53
CA VAL A 298 9.12 -13.95 20.11
C VAL A 298 9.54 -15.20 20.89
N MET A 299 9.86 -16.29 20.18
CA MET A 299 10.29 -17.56 20.78
C MET A 299 11.65 -17.44 21.47
N GLU A 300 11.90 -18.21 22.53
CA GLU A 300 13.23 -18.27 23.16
C GLU A 300 14.28 -18.88 22.23
N SER A 301 13.85 -19.76 21.32
CA SER A 301 14.67 -20.36 20.27
C SER A 301 15.00 -19.39 19.14
N GLU A 302 14.41 -18.19 19.09
CA GLU A 302 14.64 -17.23 18.02
C GLU A 302 16.13 -16.83 17.93
N SER A 303 16.72 -16.88 16.73
CA SER A 303 18.15 -16.64 16.51
C SER A 303 18.64 -15.31 17.12
N THR A 304 17.82 -14.27 17.03
CA THR A 304 18.13 -12.93 17.56
C THR A 304 18.02 -12.84 19.09
N MET A 305 17.39 -13.82 19.75
CA MET A 305 17.39 -14.02 21.20
C MET A 305 18.59 -14.87 21.63
N VAL A 306 18.78 -16.02 20.98
CA VAL A 306 19.83 -17.00 21.30
C VAL A 306 21.22 -16.38 21.25
N TRP A 307 21.48 -15.58 20.22
CA TRP A 307 22.78 -14.95 19.98
C TRP A 307 22.86 -13.50 20.42
N SER A 308 21.87 -13.00 21.18
CA SER A 308 21.72 -11.58 21.50
C SER A 308 22.99 -10.96 22.13
N GLU A 309 23.54 -11.59 23.17
CA GLU A 309 24.73 -11.09 23.86
C GLU A 309 26.00 -11.18 23.01
N VAL A 310 26.13 -12.22 22.18
CA VAL A 310 27.26 -12.37 21.25
C VAL A 310 27.22 -11.27 20.21
N SER A 311 26.05 -11.04 19.60
CA SER A 311 25.83 -9.98 18.63
C SER A 311 26.07 -8.61 19.23
N GLU A 312 25.59 -8.36 20.47
CA GLU A 312 25.83 -7.10 21.17
C GLU A 312 27.33 -6.84 21.38
N GLY A 313 28.07 -7.84 21.84
CA GLY A 313 29.51 -7.76 22.04
C GLY A 313 30.26 -7.47 20.73
N ILE A 314 29.92 -8.18 19.64
CA ILE A 314 30.52 -7.94 18.32
C ILE A 314 30.23 -6.53 17.83
N LEU A 315 28.97 -6.07 17.91
CA LEU A 315 28.56 -4.74 17.45
C LEU A 315 29.24 -3.62 18.27
N LYS A 316 29.45 -3.83 19.56
CA LYS A 316 30.18 -2.91 20.44
C LYS A 316 31.70 -3.07 20.38
N LYS A 317 32.22 -4.03 19.60
CA LYS A 317 33.63 -4.43 19.54
C LYS A 317 34.22 -4.86 20.90
N ASP A 318 33.35 -5.34 21.79
CA ASP A 318 33.71 -5.97 23.06
C ASP A 318 33.94 -7.47 22.83
N TRP A 319 35.17 -7.80 22.45
CA TRP A 319 35.53 -9.14 22.00
C TRP A 319 35.58 -10.19 23.11
N GLU A 320 35.91 -9.78 24.34
CA GLU A 320 35.93 -10.70 25.48
C GLU A 320 34.50 -11.04 25.89
N ARG A 321 33.60 -10.05 26.00
CA ARG A 321 32.18 -10.31 26.25
C ARG A 321 31.55 -11.18 25.16
N ALA A 322 31.83 -10.90 23.89
CA ALA A 322 31.35 -11.72 22.79
C ALA A 322 31.87 -13.17 22.86
N ARG A 323 33.12 -13.37 23.30
CA ARG A 323 33.72 -14.70 23.46
C ARG A 323 33.07 -15.47 24.61
N GLU A 324 32.92 -14.86 25.77
CA GLU A 324 32.28 -15.47 26.94
C GLU A 324 30.84 -15.87 26.65
N ALA A 325 30.05 -14.97 26.06
CA ALA A 325 28.67 -15.25 25.66
C ALA A 325 28.59 -16.37 24.62
N LYS A 326 29.52 -16.40 23.65
CA LYS A 326 29.56 -17.46 22.64
C LYS A 326 29.86 -18.83 23.26
N ILE A 327 30.83 -18.89 24.19
CA ILE A 327 31.15 -20.11 24.93
C ILE A 327 29.94 -20.60 25.72
N LEU A 328 29.19 -19.68 26.36
CA LEU A 328 28.00 -20.02 27.14
C LEU A 328 26.92 -20.70 26.27
N VAL A 329 26.63 -20.14 25.09
CA VAL A 329 25.66 -20.74 24.15
C VAL A 329 26.13 -22.12 23.68
N GLU A 330 27.41 -22.25 23.32
CA GLU A 330 27.98 -23.50 22.80
C GLU A 330 28.13 -24.60 23.87
N GLU A 331 28.41 -24.24 25.13
CA GLU A 331 28.46 -25.20 26.25
C GLU A 331 27.06 -25.67 26.62
N LYS A 332 26.07 -24.76 26.69
CA LYS A 332 24.66 -25.13 26.93
C LYS A 332 24.17 -26.14 25.89
N GLN A 333 24.55 -25.95 24.62
CA GLN A 333 24.25 -26.90 23.55
C GLN A 333 24.94 -28.26 23.76
N ARG A 334 26.21 -28.27 24.18
CA ARG A 334 26.98 -29.50 24.45
C ARG A 334 26.42 -30.26 25.66
N GLU A 335 25.99 -29.57 26.71
CA GLU A 335 25.32 -30.18 27.87
C GLU A 335 23.97 -30.77 27.49
N ALA A 336 23.14 -30.04 26.73
CA ALA A 336 21.85 -30.52 26.25
C ALA A 336 22.00 -31.74 25.32
N LEU A 337 23.10 -31.83 24.56
CA LEU A 337 23.42 -33.02 23.76
C LEU A 337 23.78 -34.21 24.67
N LYS A 338 24.69 -34.03 25.63
CA LYS A 338 25.08 -35.09 26.59
C LYS A 338 23.89 -35.65 27.35
N GLN A 339 22.97 -34.78 27.78
CA GLN A 339 21.74 -35.21 28.47
C GLN A 339 20.85 -36.07 27.59
N ARG A 340 20.67 -35.72 26.31
CA ARG A 340 19.88 -36.50 25.34
C ARG A 340 20.54 -37.82 24.98
N GLU A 341 21.86 -37.83 24.83
CA GLU A 341 22.61 -39.08 24.61
C GLU A 341 22.49 -40.01 25.82
N ALA A 342 22.51 -39.46 27.05
CA ALA A 342 22.33 -40.24 28.27
C ALA A 342 20.89 -40.77 28.44
N SER A 343 19.86 -40.02 28.01
CA SER A 343 18.46 -40.46 28.06
C SER A 343 18.07 -41.38 26.89
N GLY A 344 18.85 -41.43 25.82
CA GLY A 344 18.52 -42.15 24.59
C GLY A 344 17.44 -41.46 23.75
N GLU A 345 17.10 -40.21 24.05
CA GLU A 345 16.07 -39.44 23.35
C GLU A 345 16.61 -38.85 22.03
N SER A 346 15.85 -39.04 20.95
CA SER A 346 16.12 -38.37 19.67
C SER A 346 15.52 -36.96 19.64
N TRP A 347 16.21 -36.00 19.02
CA TRP A 347 15.63 -34.68 18.74
C TRP A 347 14.51 -34.78 17.71
N VAL A 348 13.36 -34.17 18.00
CA VAL A 348 12.25 -34.01 17.07
C VAL A 348 12.09 -32.52 16.78
N PRO A 349 12.33 -32.06 15.54
CA PRO A 349 12.13 -30.67 15.19
C PRO A 349 10.67 -30.24 15.36
N LYS A 350 10.47 -28.97 15.73
CA LYS A 350 9.15 -28.44 16.08
C LYS A 350 8.31 -28.09 14.85
N HIS A 351 8.95 -27.68 13.76
CA HIS A 351 8.27 -27.16 12.57
C HIS A 351 8.43 -28.06 11.34
N PHE A 352 9.32 -29.04 11.39
CA PHE A 352 9.66 -29.88 10.24
C PHE A 352 9.70 -31.36 10.59
N SER A 353 9.23 -32.18 9.67
CA SER A 353 9.59 -33.60 9.59
C SER A 353 10.90 -33.74 8.82
N VAL A 354 11.80 -34.61 9.29
CA VAL A 354 13.13 -34.77 8.72
C VAL A 354 13.41 -36.24 8.46
N VAL A 355 13.82 -36.54 7.24
CA VAL A 355 14.17 -37.89 6.79
C VAL A 355 15.58 -37.88 6.22
N LYS A 356 16.42 -38.80 6.71
CA LYS A 356 17.75 -39.03 6.16
C LYS A 356 17.67 -40.03 5.01
N LYS A 357 17.99 -39.63 3.79
CA LYS A 357 18.04 -40.49 2.60
C LYS A 357 19.50 -40.73 2.19
N GLY A 358 20.07 -41.84 2.65
CA GLY A 358 21.48 -42.14 2.42
C GLY A 358 22.39 -41.10 3.09
N LYS A 359 23.07 -40.27 2.28
CA LYS A 359 23.94 -39.19 2.76
C LYS A 359 23.25 -37.82 2.81
N ASP A 360 22.03 -37.72 2.29
CA ASP A 360 21.30 -36.47 2.15
C ASP A 360 20.09 -36.41 3.08
N TRP A 361 19.51 -35.22 3.20
CA TRP A 361 18.42 -34.91 4.12
C TRP A 361 17.26 -34.28 3.37
N ASP A 362 16.06 -34.80 3.62
CA ASP A 362 14.81 -34.21 3.16
C ASP A 362 14.05 -33.66 4.37
N CYS A 363 13.67 -32.40 4.27
CA CYS A 363 12.88 -31.70 5.25
C CYS A 363 11.50 -31.41 4.65
N SER A 364 10.42 -31.60 5.41
CA SER A 364 9.06 -31.22 4.98
C SER A 364 8.35 -30.49 6.12
N PRO A 365 7.72 -29.34 5.85
CA PRO A 365 7.03 -28.57 6.89
C PRO A 365 5.87 -29.37 7.48
N LEU A 366 5.65 -29.24 8.78
CA LEU A 366 4.53 -29.89 9.48
C LEU A 366 3.21 -29.15 9.27
N GLN A 367 3.27 -27.88 8.88
CA GLN A 367 2.12 -27.03 8.61
C GLN A 367 2.08 -26.63 7.13
N PRO A 368 0.89 -26.48 6.53
CA PRO A 368 0.77 -26.09 5.11
C PRO A 368 1.14 -24.63 4.85
N THR A 369 1.07 -23.78 5.88
CA THR A 369 1.35 -22.34 5.79
C THR A 369 2.18 -21.87 6.97
N VAL A 370 3.00 -20.84 6.75
CA VAL A 370 3.74 -20.17 7.83
C VAL A 370 2.89 -19.03 8.39
N PRO A 371 2.60 -19.02 9.71
CA PRO A 371 1.86 -17.92 10.31
C PRO A 371 2.68 -16.62 10.31
N ARG A 372 2.00 -15.48 10.42
CA ARG A 372 2.66 -14.18 10.58
C ARG A 372 3.58 -14.17 11.81
N ALA A 373 4.75 -13.57 11.63
CA ALA A 373 5.82 -13.56 12.60
C ALA A 373 5.75 -12.37 13.58
N PRO A 374 6.33 -12.51 14.78
CA PRO A 374 6.51 -11.40 15.70
C PRO A 374 7.59 -10.40 15.25
N LEU A 375 8.50 -10.81 14.37
CA LEU A 375 9.49 -9.95 13.72
C LEU A 375 8.99 -9.56 12.33
N ILE A 376 8.90 -8.25 12.06
CA ILE A 376 8.39 -7.72 10.78
C ILE A 376 9.37 -6.75 10.13
N ILE A 377 9.50 -6.82 8.81
CA ILE A 377 10.13 -5.75 8.03
C ILE A 377 9.04 -4.71 7.77
N THR A 378 9.19 -3.51 8.33
CA THR A 378 8.29 -2.39 8.04
C THR A 378 8.56 -1.89 6.62
N GLU A 379 7.54 -1.99 5.77
CA GLU A 379 7.66 -1.79 4.32
C GLU A 379 8.22 -0.40 3.97
N ALA A 380 9.17 -0.36 3.03
CA ALA A 380 9.46 0.85 2.26
C ALA A 380 8.25 1.28 1.43
N GLU A 381 7.36 0.35 1.09
CA GLU A 381 6.07 0.59 0.44
C GLU A 381 5.07 1.30 1.35
N GLU A 382 5.04 1.00 2.65
CA GLU A 382 4.22 1.78 3.60
C GLU A 382 4.73 3.21 3.74
N GLU A 383 6.04 3.41 3.80
CA GLU A 383 6.63 4.75 3.87
C GLU A 383 6.49 5.50 2.53
N LYS A 384 6.58 4.80 1.40
CA LYS A 384 6.34 5.33 0.05
C LYS A 384 4.86 5.68 -0.12
N MET A 385 3.93 4.79 0.16
CA MET A 385 2.48 5.06 0.11
C MET A 385 2.09 6.21 1.05
N ARG A 386 2.64 6.27 2.28
CA ARG A 386 2.42 7.42 3.18
C ARG A 386 2.95 8.73 2.61
N ARG A 387 4.08 8.71 1.89
CA ARG A 387 4.61 9.90 1.20
C ARG A 387 3.81 10.29 -0.04
N HIS A 388 3.14 9.34 -0.70
CA HIS A 388 2.35 9.59 -1.91
C HIS A 388 0.89 9.93 -1.59
N LEU A 389 0.31 9.43 -0.50
CA LEU A 389 -1.08 9.71 -0.17
C LEU A 389 -1.26 11.19 0.24
N VAL A 390 -1.91 11.97 -0.62
CA VAL A 390 -2.21 13.39 -0.34
C VAL A 390 -3.64 13.52 0.18
N LEU A 391 -3.78 13.73 1.49
CA LEU A 391 -5.07 13.95 2.14
C LEU A 391 -5.30 15.45 2.36
N ALA A 392 -6.17 16.04 1.54
CA ALA A 392 -6.50 17.46 1.62
C ALA A 392 -7.54 17.76 2.71
N LYS A 393 -7.45 18.94 3.34
CA LYS A 393 -8.45 19.45 4.27
C LYS A 393 -9.80 19.69 3.54
N PRO A 394 -10.94 19.28 4.11
CA PRO A 394 -12.26 19.57 3.55
C PRO A 394 -12.50 21.08 3.40
N PHE A 395 -13.27 21.47 2.39
CA PHE A 395 -13.60 22.89 2.18
C PHE A 395 -14.51 23.41 3.31
N SER A 396 -14.05 24.48 3.96
CA SER A 396 -14.72 25.16 5.05
C SER A 396 -15.14 26.58 4.66
N LEU A 397 -15.93 27.25 5.52
CA LEU A 397 -16.28 28.67 5.33
C LEU A 397 -15.08 29.61 5.31
N GLU A 398 -13.98 29.22 5.94
CA GLU A 398 -12.77 30.05 6.04
C GLU A 398 -12.05 30.11 4.70
N ASP A 399 -11.97 28.97 3.99
CA ASP A 399 -11.26 28.84 2.72
C ASP A 399 -11.90 29.66 1.59
N GLU A 400 -13.22 29.90 1.66
CA GLU A 400 -13.91 30.73 0.68
C GLU A 400 -13.44 32.19 0.72
N LYS A 401 -13.25 32.75 1.92
CA LYS A 401 -12.82 34.15 2.10
C LYS A 401 -11.43 34.39 1.54
N ASP A 402 -10.52 33.43 1.73
CA ASP A 402 -9.16 33.50 1.20
C ASP A 402 -9.14 33.37 -0.34
N SER A 403 -10.11 32.63 -0.90
CA SER A 403 -10.25 32.48 -2.35
C SER A 403 -10.82 33.71 -3.06
N GLU A 404 -11.72 34.46 -2.41
CA GLU A 404 -12.30 35.71 -2.98
C GLU A 404 -11.22 36.78 -3.24
N LEU A 405 -10.15 36.81 -2.44
CA LEU A 405 -9.00 37.71 -2.60
C LEU A 405 -8.13 37.40 -3.84
N THR A 406 -8.20 36.18 -4.40
CA THR A 406 -7.38 35.73 -5.55
C THR A 406 -8.15 35.65 -6.87
N ALA A 407 -9.45 35.97 -6.86
CA ALA A 407 -10.39 35.70 -7.95
C ALA A 407 -10.02 36.41 -9.28
N SER A 408 -9.51 37.65 -9.24
CA SER A 408 -9.33 38.49 -10.45
C SER A 408 -8.35 37.91 -11.49
N SER A 409 -7.35 37.13 -11.08
CA SER A 409 -6.42 36.43 -11.99
C SER A 409 -7.06 35.17 -12.59
N VAL A 410 -7.74 34.40 -11.74
CA VAL A 410 -8.46 33.16 -12.09
C VAL A 410 -9.57 33.44 -13.12
N ILE A 411 -10.37 34.47 -12.89
CA ILE A 411 -11.48 34.85 -13.78
C ILE A 411 -10.99 35.27 -15.15
N ARG A 412 -9.89 36.03 -15.25
CA ARG A 412 -9.31 36.40 -16.54
C ARG A 412 -8.89 35.18 -17.36
N LYS A 413 -8.32 34.16 -16.72
CA LYS A 413 -7.98 32.88 -17.37
C LYS A 413 -9.24 32.12 -17.80
N ILE A 414 -10.28 32.10 -16.98
CA ILE A 414 -11.54 31.44 -17.34
C ILE A 414 -12.21 32.15 -18.53
N LEU A 415 -12.28 33.48 -18.49
CA LEU A 415 -12.82 34.28 -19.59
C LEU A 415 -12.03 34.08 -20.89
N SER A 416 -10.71 33.88 -20.84
CA SER A 416 -9.93 33.56 -22.03
C SER A 416 -10.21 32.15 -22.56
N LEU A 417 -10.36 31.16 -21.68
CA LEU A 417 -10.68 29.77 -22.03
C LEU A 417 -12.07 29.63 -22.67
N ILE A 418 -13.07 30.33 -22.13
CA ILE A 418 -14.47 30.23 -22.61
C ILE A 418 -14.78 31.21 -23.75
N LYS A 419 -13.82 32.02 -24.20
CA LYS A 419 -14.02 33.01 -25.28
C LYS A 419 -14.51 32.38 -26.58
N THR A 420 -14.13 31.13 -26.83
CA THR A 420 -14.53 30.35 -28.02
C THR A 420 -15.80 29.51 -27.80
N VAL A 421 -16.29 29.42 -26.56
CA VAL A 421 -17.46 28.62 -26.20
C VAL A 421 -18.73 29.42 -26.45
N ARG A 422 -19.69 28.83 -27.17
CA ARG A 422 -20.97 29.50 -27.46
C ARG A 422 -21.93 29.39 -26.26
N PRO A 423 -22.70 30.44 -25.92
CA PRO A 423 -23.79 30.30 -24.96
C PRO A 423 -24.74 29.16 -25.37
N GLY A 424 -25.10 28.32 -24.42
CA GLY A 424 -25.86 27.07 -24.61
C GLY A 424 -24.99 25.81 -24.69
N SER A 425 -23.66 25.93 -24.82
CA SER A 425 -22.77 24.76 -24.91
C SER A 425 -22.75 23.94 -23.61
N ASP A 426 -22.71 22.62 -23.76
CA ASP A 426 -22.49 21.66 -22.68
C ASP A 426 -21.00 21.62 -22.31
N LEU A 427 -20.69 21.78 -21.03
CA LEU A 427 -19.32 21.80 -20.50
C LEU A 427 -18.93 20.49 -19.79
N THR A 428 -19.72 19.43 -19.89
CA THR A 428 -19.48 18.16 -19.18
C THR A 428 -18.09 17.58 -19.44
N ASN A 429 -17.60 17.71 -20.67
CA ASN A 429 -16.28 17.22 -21.10
C ASN A 429 -15.24 18.35 -21.26
N PHE A 430 -15.53 19.56 -20.74
CA PHE A 430 -14.62 20.70 -20.86
C PHE A 430 -13.39 20.51 -19.96
N GLN A 431 -12.20 20.55 -20.55
CA GLN A 431 -10.94 20.33 -19.83
C GLN A 431 -10.40 21.66 -19.29
N LEU A 432 -10.17 21.70 -17.98
CA LEU A 432 -9.56 22.85 -17.30
C LEU A 432 -8.05 22.64 -17.15
N PRO A 433 -7.24 23.71 -17.26
CA PRO A 433 -5.81 23.64 -16.98
C PRO A 433 -5.54 23.43 -15.48
N PRO A 434 -4.38 22.85 -15.08
CA PRO A 434 -4.09 22.48 -13.68
C PRO A 434 -4.22 23.62 -12.66
N GLN A 435 -4.00 24.87 -13.07
CA GLN A 435 -4.13 26.04 -12.17
C GLN A 435 -5.58 26.34 -11.77
N LEU A 436 -6.55 25.71 -12.43
CA LEU A 436 -7.98 25.80 -12.13
C LEU A 436 -8.51 24.50 -11.50
N ILE A 437 -7.62 23.64 -11.01
CA ILE A 437 -7.95 22.35 -10.41
C ILE A 437 -7.69 22.37 -8.90
N LEU A 438 -8.63 21.81 -8.14
CA LEU A 438 -8.49 21.59 -6.71
C LEU A 438 -7.76 20.27 -6.45
N PRO A 439 -6.87 20.18 -5.44
CA PRO A 439 -6.15 18.95 -5.11
C PRO A 439 -7.05 17.94 -4.38
N ARG A 440 -8.17 17.55 -5.01
CA ARG A 440 -9.18 16.63 -4.50
C ARG A 440 -10.09 16.13 -5.63
N SER A 441 -10.54 14.90 -5.51
CA SER A 441 -11.50 14.30 -6.44
C SER A 441 -12.94 14.74 -6.15
N ARG A 442 -13.82 14.70 -7.16
CA ARG A 442 -15.27 14.88 -6.94
C ARG A 442 -15.84 13.86 -5.95
N LEU A 443 -15.34 12.62 -5.99
CA LEU A 443 -15.74 11.56 -5.07
C LEU A 443 -15.47 11.93 -3.61
N GLN A 444 -14.30 12.51 -3.37
CA GLN A 444 -13.94 13.05 -2.06
C GLN A 444 -14.87 14.20 -1.66
N CYS A 445 -15.13 15.17 -2.56
CA CYS A 445 -16.05 16.27 -2.27
C CYS A 445 -17.46 15.80 -1.87
N TYR A 446 -17.97 14.73 -2.49
CA TYR A 446 -19.27 14.17 -2.10
C TYR A 446 -19.22 13.47 -0.75
N GLY A 447 -18.14 12.72 -0.47
CA GLY A 447 -17.94 12.09 0.83
C GLY A 447 -17.87 13.10 1.97
N GLU A 448 -17.12 14.20 1.78
CA GLU A 448 -16.96 15.29 2.76
C GLU A 448 -18.32 15.90 3.17
N MET A 449 -19.32 15.93 2.28
CA MET A 449 -20.68 16.40 2.61
C MET A 449 -21.39 15.53 3.65
N ILE A 450 -20.93 14.29 3.86
CA ILE A 450 -21.56 13.30 4.75
C ILE A 450 -20.78 13.12 6.06
N TYR A 451 -19.45 13.17 6.03
CA TYR A 451 -18.63 12.85 7.21
C TYR A 451 -17.90 14.05 7.83
N SER A 452 -17.74 15.18 7.14
CA SER A 452 -16.93 16.31 7.64
C SER A 452 -17.78 17.40 8.31
N PHE A 453 -17.97 17.32 9.61
CA PHE A 453 -18.65 18.38 10.38
C PHE A 453 -17.78 18.87 11.54
N GLY A 454 -18.01 20.11 12.00
CA GLY A 454 -17.30 20.77 13.10
C GLY A 454 -17.55 20.18 14.51
N GLY A 455 -17.73 18.86 14.62
CA GLY A 455 -17.90 18.12 15.87
C GLY A 455 -19.34 17.69 16.20
N GLN A 456 -20.32 17.92 15.31
CA GLN A 456 -21.70 17.46 15.48
C GLN A 456 -22.03 16.23 14.61
N ASP A 457 -22.65 15.22 15.21
CA ASP A 457 -23.22 14.07 14.49
C ASP A 457 -24.62 14.41 13.95
N LEU A 458 -24.65 15.27 12.91
CA LEU A 458 -25.89 15.70 12.26
C LEU A 458 -26.68 14.53 11.65
N LEU A 459 -25.96 13.53 11.12
CA LEU A 459 -26.60 12.37 10.52
C LEU A 459 -27.32 11.55 11.59
N GLY A 460 -26.66 11.20 12.70
CA GLY A 460 -27.29 10.46 13.79
C GLY A 460 -28.46 11.19 14.45
N GLU A 461 -28.42 12.53 14.51
CA GLU A 461 -29.54 13.34 15.03
C GLU A 461 -30.85 13.07 14.28
N CYS A 462 -30.79 12.75 12.99
CA CYS A 462 -31.97 12.45 12.16
C CYS A 462 -32.79 11.28 12.72
N SER A 463 -32.16 10.28 13.35
CA SER A 463 -32.83 9.10 13.92
C SER A 463 -33.18 9.26 15.41
N ARG A 464 -32.35 10.01 16.17
CA ARG A 464 -32.48 10.17 17.63
C ARG A 464 -33.75 10.89 18.05
N ARG A 465 -34.27 11.80 17.23
CA ARG A 465 -35.47 12.58 17.56
C ARG A 465 -36.74 11.70 17.63
N LYS A 466 -37.55 11.91 18.67
CA LYS A 466 -38.75 11.09 18.96
C LYS A 466 -39.96 11.44 18.09
N LEU A 467 -40.20 12.71 17.82
CA LEU A 467 -41.36 13.16 17.04
C LEU A 467 -41.01 13.21 15.54
N PRO A 468 -41.94 12.82 14.63
CA PRO A 468 -41.72 12.89 13.18
C PRO A 468 -41.28 14.27 12.69
N ILE A 469 -41.88 15.34 13.21
CA ILE A 469 -41.55 16.72 12.84
C ILE A 469 -40.11 17.11 13.22
N GLU A 470 -39.64 16.65 14.39
CA GLU A 470 -38.27 16.89 14.86
C GLU A 470 -37.24 16.10 14.04
N ARG A 471 -37.59 14.88 13.61
CA ARG A 471 -36.78 14.10 12.66
C ARG A 471 -36.70 14.79 11.32
N LEU A 472 -37.82 15.25 10.74
CA LEU A 472 -37.81 15.99 9.48
C LEU A 472 -36.99 17.29 9.59
N LYS A 473 -37.09 18.04 10.70
CA LYS A 473 -36.21 19.19 10.95
C LYS A 473 -34.73 18.79 10.97
N SER A 474 -34.38 17.66 11.59
CA SER A 474 -33.00 17.17 11.63
C SER A 474 -32.50 16.73 10.25
N VAL A 475 -33.35 16.05 9.46
CA VAL A 475 -33.06 15.70 8.05
C VAL A 475 -32.88 16.96 7.20
N LEU A 476 -33.71 17.99 7.43
CA LEU A 476 -33.60 19.29 6.79
C LEU A 476 -32.28 19.99 7.16
N THR A 477 -31.91 20.01 8.44
CA THR A 477 -30.63 20.55 8.94
C THR A 477 -29.45 19.84 8.31
N TRP A 478 -29.46 18.50 8.29
CA TRP A 478 -28.43 17.71 7.63
C TRP A 478 -28.37 18.02 6.13
N ASN A 479 -29.50 18.11 5.43
CA ASN A 479 -29.54 18.45 4.01
C ASN A 479 -28.93 19.84 3.73
N ILE A 480 -29.26 20.84 4.54
CA ILE A 480 -28.68 22.19 4.46
C ILE A 480 -27.16 22.15 4.69
N SER A 481 -26.68 21.32 5.63
CA SER A 481 -25.25 21.17 5.89
C SER A 481 -24.45 20.60 4.71
N THR A 482 -25.12 19.92 3.77
CA THR A 482 -24.47 19.44 2.52
C THR A 482 -24.20 20.55 1.52
N LEU A 483 -24.77 21.75 1.72
CA LEU A 483 -24.50 22.94 0.90
C LEU A 483 -23.12 23.51 1.28
N ARG A 484 -22.08 23.03 0.57
CA ARG A 484 -20.70 23.50 0.78
C ARG A 484 -20.42 24.80 0.02
N PRO A 485 -19.55 25.69 0.54
CA PRO A 485 -18.95 26.76 -0.23
C PRO A 485 -18.23 26.22 -1.47
N VAL A 486 -18.25 26.98 -2.56
CA VAL A 486 -17.64 26.58 -3.83
C VAL A 486 -16.65 27.66 -4.26
N VAL A 487 -15.40 27.26 -4.48
CA VAL A 487 -14.37 28.19 -4.98
C VAL A 487 -14.64 28.53 -6.44
N VAL A 488 -14.91 29.81 -6.70
CA VAL A 488 -15.28 30.29 -8.03
C VAL A 488 -14.16 29.99 -9.03
N GLY A 489 -14.50 29.22 -10.05
CA GLY A 489 -13.60 28.99 -11.17
C GLY A 489 -12.57 27.87 -10.98
N MET A 490 -12.64 27.15 -9.86
CA MET A 490 -11.86 25.94 -9.66
C MET A 490 -12.77 24.71 -9.72
N SER A 491 -12.24 23.58 -10.22
CA SER A 491 -12.94 22.30 -10.25
C SER A 491 -12.13 21.23 -9.54
N PRO A 492 -12.76 20.31 -8.77
CA PRO A 492 -12.10 19.06 -8.37
C PRO A 492 -11.74 18.20 -9.60
N TYR A 493 -10.90 17.18 -9.38
CA TYR A 493 -10.57 16.19 -10.41
C TYR A 493 -11.84 15.51 -10.94
N ASN A 494 -11.88 15.23 -12.25
CA ASN A 494 -12.89 14.34 -12.81
C ASN A 494 -12.50 12.90 -12.45
N PRO A 495 -13.29 12.18 -11.65
CA PRO A 495 -12.89 10.85 -11.22
C PRO A 495 -12.73 9.91 -12.41
N VAL A 496 -11.70 9.06 -12.36
CA VAL A 496 -11.55 7.99 -13.35
C VAL A 496 -12.57 6.89 -13.09
N LEU A 497 -12.92 6.11 -14.11
CA LEU A 497 -13.88 5.00 -13.96
C LEU A 497 -13.35 3.97 -12.95
N GLY A 498 -14.16 3.61 -11.95
CA GLY A 498 -13.78 2.70 -10.87
C GLY A 498 -12.97 3.32 -9.74
N GLU A 499 -12.70 4.63 -9.80
CA GLU A 499 -12.16 5.37 -8.65
C GLU A 499 -13.14 5.28 -7.47
N THR A 500 -12.61 5.26 -6.26
CA THR A 500 -13.36 5.12 -5.00
C THR A 500 -12.90 6.13 -3.97
N HIS A 501 -13.76 6.46 -3.01
CA HIS A 501 -13.34 7.16 -1.79
C HIS A 501 -14.01 6.53 -0.57
N HIS A 502 -13.23 6.02 0.39
CA HIS A 502 -13.72 5.28 1.56
C HIS A 502 -13.22 5.88 2.86
N VAL A 503 -14.12 6.46 3.67
CA VAL A 503 -13.78 7.18 4.92
C VAL A 503 -14.76 6.84 6.05
N SER A 504 -14.24 6.79 7.28
CA SER A 504 -15.02 6.66 8.51
C SER A 504 -14.82 7.86 9.45
N ASN A 505 -15.90 8.36 10.02
CA ASN A 505 -15.88 9.33 11.12
C ASN A 505 -16.80 8.85 12.26
N GLY A 506 -16.21 8.38 13.36
CA GLY A 506 -16.95 7.80 14.47
C GLY A 506 -17.81 6.61 14.02
N TYR A 507 -19.13 6.78 14.05
CA TYR A 507 -20.11 5.77 13.60
C TYR A 507 -20.55 5.92 12.14
N ILE A 508 -20.09 6.96 11.44
CA ILE A 508 -20.43 7.24 10.05
C ILE A 508 -19.38 6.58 9.15
N ASN A 509 -19.81 5.71 8.25
CA ASN A 509 -18.96 5.10 7.22
C ASN A 509 -19.48 5.51 5.85
N VAL A 510 -18.59 5.98 4.97
CA VAL A 510 -18.93 6.51 3.64
C VAL A 510 -18.07 5.85 2.58
N LEU A 511 -18.70 5.33 1.53
CA LEU A 511 -18.05 4.80 0.35
C LEU A 511 -18.64 5.46 -0.90
N THR A 512 -17.79 6.00 -1.76
CA THR A 512 -18.19 6.51 -3.07
C THR A 512 -17.43 5.78 -4.17
N GLU A 513 -18.03 5.68 -5.35
CA GLU A 513 -17.43 5.07 -6.55
C GLU A 513 -17.83 5.86 -7.80
N GLN A 514 -16.90 6.02 -8.74
CA GLN A 514 -17.20 6.51 -10.08
C GLN A 514 -17.70 5.35 -10.93
N VAL A 515 -19.01 5.31 -11.18
CA VAL A 515 -19.67 4.15 -11.77
C VAL A 515 -19.87 4.25 -13.28
N VAL A 516 -19.91 5.47 -13.83
CA VAL A 516 -19.98 5.74 -15.28
C VAL A 516 -19.09 6.95 -15.58
N HIS A 517 -18.34 6.95 -16.67
CA HIS A 517 -17.46 8.08 -17.04
C HIS A 517 -18.05 8.99 -18.12
N HIS A 518 -18.86 8.47 -19.05
CA HIS A 518 -19.50 9.23 -20.12
C HIS A 518 -21.00 8.93 -20.23
N PRO A 519 -21.89 9.81 -19.71
CA PRO A 519 -21.59 10.97 -18.87
C PRO A 519 -21.06 10.55 -17.49
N PRO A 520 -20.37 11.43 -16.74
CA PRO A 520 -19.81 11.09 -15.44
C PRO A 520 -20.91 10.95 -14.39
N VAL A 521 -21.07 9.73 -13.85
CA VAL A 521 -22.02 9.40 -12.77
C VAL A 521 -21.25 8.79 -11.61
N SER A 522 -21.50 9.29 -10.41
CA SER A 522 -20.90 8.80 -9.18
C SER A 522 -21.99 8.27 -8.24
N ALA A 523 -21.68 7.18 -7.55
CA ALA A 523 -22.55 6.58 -6.54
C ALA A 523 -21.92 6.76 -5.16
N LEU A 524 -22.76 6.95 -4.14
CA LEU A 524 -22.39 7.08 -2.74
C LEU A 524 -23.32 6.23 -1.89
N HIS A 525 -22.72 5.49 -0.96
CA HIS A 525 -23.38 4.77 0.12
C HIS A 525 -22.77 5.26 1.42
N ALA A 526 -23.61 5.67 2.37
CA ALA A 526 -23.17 6.00 3.71
C ALA A 526 -24.07 5.34 4.74
N THR A 527 -23.47 4.86 5.82
CA THR A 527 -24.22 4.25 6.93
C THR A 527 -23.78 4.81 8.26
N HIS A 528 -24.75 4.92 9.18
CA HIS A 528 -24.49 5.23 10.57
C HIS A 528 -24.68 3.97 11.43
N GLU A 529 -23.59 3.36 11.89
CA GLU A 529 -23.58 2.03 12.54
C GLU A 529 -24.50 1.95 13.78
N LYS A 530 -24.47 2.98 14.62
CA LYS A 530 -25.19 3.05 15.90
C LYS A 530 -26.68 3.39 15.71
N GLU A 531 -26.98 4.50 15.05
CA GLU A 531 -28.35 5.00 14.85
C GLU A 531 -29.13 4.31 13.71
N LYS A 532 -28.49 3.36 13.01
CA LYS A 532 -29.05 2.56 11.90
C LYS A 532 -29.66 3.43 10.80
N ILE A 533 -28.82 4.29 10.25
CA ILE A 533 -29.17 5.16 9.13
C ILE A 533 -28.46 4.66 7.88
N ASP A 534 -29.18 4.65 6.76
CA ASP A 534 -28.69 4.31 5.44
C ASP A 534 -28.92 5.49 4.50
N VAL A 535 -27.89 5.93 3.79
CA VAL A 535 -27.96 7.02 2.81
C VAL A 535 -27.41 6.50 1.49
N THR A 536 -28.25 6.53 0.45
CA THR A 536 -27.86 6.21 -0.92
C THR A 536 -28.00 7.45 -1.78
N TRP A 537 -26.99 7.73 -2.60
CA TRP A 537 -26.96 8.91 -3.44
C TRP A 537 -26.27 8.59 -4.77
N CYS A 538 -27.03 8.71 -5.87
CA CYS A 538 -26.53 8.60 -7.24
C CYS A 538 -26.54 10.00 -7.84
N GLN A 539 -25.41 10.53 -8.32
CA GLN A 539 -25.29 11.94 -8.74
C GLN A 539 -24.50 12.13 -10.02
N TYR A 540 -24.92 13.09 -10.84
CA TYR A 540 -24.19 13.59 -12.01
C TYR A 540 -24.54 15.07 -12.27
N PHE A 541 -23.68 15.76 -13.02
CA PHE A 541 -23.84 17.19 -13.32
C PHE A 541 -24.09 17.44 -14.80
N THR A 542 -24.86 18.48 -15.11
CA THR A 542 -25.05 18.98 -16.48
C THR A 542 -24.75 20.47 -16.54
N PRO A 543 -23.47 20.86 -16.68
CA PRO A 543 -23.06 22.26 -16.76
C PRO A 543 -23.36 22.85 -18.14
N LYS A 544 -24.13 23.93 -18.19
CA LYS A 544 -24.46 24.69 -19.40
C LYS A 544 -23.85 26.09 -19.33
N PHE A 545 -23.07 26.45 -20.34
CA PHE A 545 -22.53 27.80 -20.44
C PHE A 545 -23.63 28.81 -20.84
N ARG A 546 -23.75 29.92 -20.13
CA ARG A 546 -24.75 30.97 -20.39
C ARG A 546 -24.13 32.34 -20.71
N GLY A 547 -22.85 32.36 -21.13
CA GLY A 547 -22.12 33.60 -21.42
C GLY A 547 -21.48 34.19 -20.17
N ALA A 548 -22.26 34.88 -19.33
CA ALA A 548 -21.72 35.54 -18.12
C ALA A 548 -21.57 34.58 -16.91
N TYR A 549 -22.12 33.37 -17.01
CA TYR A 549 -22.14 32.36 -15.95
C TYR A 549 -22.27 30.95 -16.52
N VAL A 550 -22.02 29.96 -15.69
CA VAL A 550 -22.33 28.54 -15.93
C VAL A 550 -23.48 28.14 -15.01
N ASP A 551 -24.48 27.49 -15.59
CA ASP A 551 -25.65 26.93 -14.91
C ASP A 551 -25.46 25.41 -14.81
N VAL A 552 -25.27 24.89 -13.60
CA VAL A 552 -24.98 23.47 -13.36
C VAL A 552 -26.18 22.83 -12.70
N GLU A 553 -26.92 22.05 -13.48
CA GLU A 553 -27.96 21.16 -12.96
C GLU A 553 -27.28 20.01 -12.22
N VAL A 554 -27.73 19.75 -10.99
CA VAL A 554 -27.31 18.61 -10.18
C VAL A 554 -28.41 17.59 -10.25
N ASN A 555 -28.15 16.50 -10.94
CA ASN A 555 -29.12 15.44 -11.20
C ASN A 555 -28.78 14.21 -10.38
N GLY A 556 -29.80 13.41 -10.11
CA GLY A 556 -29.65 12.20 -9.33
C GLY A 556 -30.74 12.00 -8.29
N LYS A 557 -30.69 10.85 -7.61
CA LYS A 557 -31.60 10.53 -6.51
C LYS A 557 -30.81 10.43 -5.20
N ARG A 558 -31.29 11.14 -4.17
CA ARG A 558 -30.77 11.05 -2.80
C ARG A 558 -31.85 10.53 -1.87
N VAL A 559 -31.57 9.42 -1.21
CA VAL A 559 -32.49 8.74 -0.30
C VAL A 559 -31.80 8.50 1.05
N MET A 560 -32.48 8.86 2.13
CA MET A 560 -32.07 8.51 3.49
C MET A 560 -33.14 7.62 4.12
N LYS A 561 -32.73 6.48 4.67
CA LYS A 561 -33.60 5.57 5.43
C LYS A 561 -33.21 5.57 6.89
N LEU A 562 -34.17 5.88 7.74
CA LEU A 562 -34.04 5.72 9.19
C LEU A 562 -34.56 4.32 9.55
N LEU A 563 -33.68 3.32 9.56
CA LEU A 563 -34.09 1.91 9.63
C LEU A 563 -34.85 1.58 10.92
N ASN A 564 -34.43 2.17 12.05
CA ASN A 564 -35.10 2.03 13.34
C ASN A 564 -36.50 2.68 13.38
N ARG A 565 -36.78 3.63 12.48
CA ARG A 565 -38.06 4.34 12.38
C ARG A 565 -38.94 3.81 11.25
N LYS A 566 -38.37 3.05 10.32
CA LYS A 566 -39.03 2.62 9.07
C LYS A 566 -39.52 3.82 8.25
N GLU A 567 -38.70 4.86 8.19
CA GLU A 567 -39.00 6.10 7.46
C GLU A 567 -38.01 6.29 6.30
N THR A 568 -38.54 6.75 5.16
CA THR A 568 -37.77 6.99 3.95
C THR A 568 -37.88 8.45 3.53
N TYR A 569 -36.75 9.16 3.54
CA TYR A 569 -36.67 10.55 3.11
C TYR A 569 -36.10 10.62 1.69
N GLU A 570 -36.89 11.14 0.76
CA GLU A 570 -36.47 11.45 -0.60
C GLU A 570 -36.15 12.95 -0.70
N MET A 571 -34.98 13.28 -1.24
CA MET A 571 -34.44 14.65 -1.22
C MET A 571 -33.96 15.08 -2.60
N ASP A 572 -34.48 16.22 -3.05
CA ASP A 572 -33.99 16.89 -4.25
C ASP A 572 -32.63 17.56 -4.01
N GLN A 573 -32.11 18.19 -5.06
CA GLN A 573 -30.83 18.91 -5.03
C GLN A 573 -30.99 20.30 -5.64
N PRO A 574 -30.34 21.33 -5.07
CA PRO A 574 -30.29 22.62 -5.72
C PRO A 574 -29.34 22.57 -6.91
N ARG A 575 -29.52 23.50 -7.85
CA ARG A 575 -28.54 23.75 -8.92
C ARG A 575 -27.44 24.70 -8.44
N LEU A 576 -26.29 24.63 -9.08
CA LEU A 576 -25.16 25.51 -8.80
C LEU A 576 -25.01 26.54 -9.92
N ILE A 577 -24.94 27.82 -9.56
CA ILE A 577 -24.71 28.92 -10.50
C ILE A 577 -23.30 29.47 -10.24
N MET A 578 -22.41 29.35 -11.23
CA MET A 578 -21.05 29.92 -11.20
C MET A 578 -20.98 31.14 -12.10
N ARG A 579 -20.95 32.33 -11.52
CA ARG A 579 -20.96 33.61 -12.22
C ARG A 579 -19.56 34.18 -12.35
N PHE A 580 -19.24 34.71 -13.54
CA PHE A 580 -17.96 35.36 -13.81
C PHE A 580 -18.08 36.89 -13.91
N LEU A 581 -19.23 37.40 -14.38
CA LEU A 581 -19.50 38.82 -14.59
C LEU A 581 -20.92 39.21 -14.09
N PRO A 582 -21.15 40.46 -13.66
CA PRO A 582 -20.16 41.51 -13.40
C PRO A 582 -19.41 41.32 -12.06
N ALA A 583 -20.03 40.61 -11.11
CA ALA A 583 -19.46 40.22 -9.84
C ALA A 583 -19.30 38.70 -9.79
N PRO A 584 -18.08 38.18 -9.69
CA PRO A 584 -17.79 36.76 -9.60
C PRO A 584 -18.37 36.15 -8.33
N GLY A 585 -18.87 34.93 -8.42
CA GLY A 585 -19.49 34.27 -7.27
C GLY A 585 -20.07 32.91 -7.64
N ALA A 586 -20.11 31.99 -6.69
CA ALA A 586 -20.75 30.69 -6.82
C ALA A 586 -21.85 30.56 -5.77
N HIS A 587 -23.06 30.22 -6.20
CA HIS A 587 -24.21 30.15 -5.30
C HIS A 587 -25.12 28.98 -5.66
N TRP A 588 -25.58 28.28 -4.64
CA TRP A 588 -26.67 27.31 -4.75
C TRP A 588 -28.00 28.02 -4.97
N ALA A 589 -28.83 27.51 -5.87
CA ALA A 589 -30.09 28.14 -6.25
C ALA A 589 -31.15 27.09 -6.61
N GLY A 590 -32.42 27.50 -6.56
CA GLY A 590 -33.56 26.68 -6.98
C GLY A 590 -34.34 26.09 -5.81
N LYS A 591 -35.33 25.27 -6.15
CA LYS A 591 -36.23 24.64 -5.17
C LYS A 591 -35.70 23.26 -4.80
N VAL A 592 -35.81 22.90 -3.52
CA VAL A 592 -35.46 21.60 -2.98
C VAL A 592 -36.64 21.08 -2.19
N LYS A 593 -37.17 19.92 -2.56
CA LYS A 593 -38.19 19.21 -1.77
C LYS A 593 -37.53 18.08 -0.98
N ILE A 594 -37.96 17.91 0.27
CA ILE A 594 -37.63 16.78 1.14
C ILE A 594 -38.94 16.17 1.59
N LYS A 595 -39.18 14.90 1.27
CA LYS A 595 -40.46 14.23 1.54
C LYS A 595 -40.24 12.93 2.29
N CYS A 596 -41.08 12.67 3.30
CA CYS A 596 -41.17 11.39 3.99
C CYS A 596 -42.59 10.82 3.85
N PRO A 597 -42.83 9.87 2.92
CA PRO A 597 -44.16 9.32 2.67
C PRO A 597 -44.82 8.69 3.91
N GLU A 598 -44.04 8.10 4.81
CA GLU A 598 -44.55 7.38 5.99
C GLU A 598 -45.04 8.32 7.10
N THR A 599 -44.68 9.60 7.07
CA THR A 599 -45.05 10.57 8.12
C THR A 599 -46.04 11.65 7.66
N ASP A 600 -46.41 11.64 6.36
CA ASP A 600 -47.18 12.71 5.71
C ASP A 600 -46.54 14.11 5.83
N LEU A 601 -45.23 14.20 6.07
CA LEU A 601 -44.54 15.48 6.19
C LEU A 601 -43.61 15.72 5.00
N GLU A 602 -43.63 16.96 4.49
CA GLU A 602 -42.67 17.44 3.51
C GLU A 602 -42.13 18.83 3.86
N ALA A 603 -40.89 19.09 3.45
CA ALA A 603 -40.27 20.40 3.51
C ALA A 603 -39.96 20.89 2.09
N GLU A 604 -40.28 22.16 1.82
CA GLU A 604 -39.94 22.84 0.58
C GLU A 604 -39.00 24.00 0.90
N LEU A 605 -37.80 23.98 0.34
CA LEU A 605 -36.83 25.06 0.39
C LEU A 605 -36.71 25.74 -0.97
N HIS A 606 -36.45 27.04 -0.93
CA HIS A 606 -36.09 27.86 -2.07
C HIS A 606 -34.80 28.60 -1.74
N LEU A 607 -33.72 28.19 -2.41
CA LEU A 607 -32.44 28.86 -2.36
C LEU A 607 -32.47 30.02 -3.35
N ILE A 608 -32.42 31.23 -2.81
CA ILE A 608 -32.58 32.46 -3.57
C ILE A 608 -31.22 32.87 -4.10
N SER A 609 -31.15 33.09 -5.41
CA SER A 609 -29.99 33.68 -6.08
C SER A 609 -30.30 35.15 -6.39
N ASP A 610 -29.47 36.07 -5.89
CA ASP A 610 -29.69 37.51 -6.07
C ASP A 610 -29.77 37.91 -7.55
N SER A 611 -30.79 38.70 -7.89
CA SER A 611 -30.81 39.51 -9.10
C SER A 611 -29.81 40.67 -9.00
N PHE A 612 -29.43 41.25 -10.15
CA PHE A 612 -28.52 42.42 -10.20
C PHE A 612 -29.03 43.60 -9.35
N ILE A 613 -30.35 43.79 -9.24
CA ILE A 613 -31.00 44.89 -8.52
C ILE A 613 -31.01 44.65 -7.01
N GLU A 614 -31.14 43.40 -6.55
CA GLU A 614 -31.20 43.07 -5.12
C GLU A 614 -29.85 43.31 -4.41
N ARG A 615 -28.73 43.17 -5.13
CA ARG A 615 -27.40 43.50 -4.60
C ARG A 615 -27.21 44.97 -4.22
N PHE A 616 -27.95 45.89 -4.83
CA PHE A 616 -27.92 47.31 -4.46
C PHE A 616 -28.79 47.66 -3.24
N ARG A 617 -29.67 46.75 -2.79
CA ARG A 617 -30.63 46.99 -1.69
C ARG A 617 -30.30 46.28 -0.38
N GLY A 618 -29.21 45.51 -0.32
CA GLY A 618 -28.79 44.75 0.86
C GLY A 618 -28.37 43.33 0.47
N ASN A 619 -27.38 42.78 1.18
CA ASN A 619 -26.70 41.54 0.81
C ASN A 619 -27.56 40.30 1.15
N ASN A 620 -28.52 39.95 0.29
CA ASN A 620 -29.41 38.77 0.42
C ASN A 620 -28.86 37.49 -0.23
N ASN A 621 -27.62 37.54 -0.75
CA ASN A 621 -26.91 36.38 -1.26
C ASN A 621 -27.00 35.19 -0.28
N ARG A 622 -27.23 34.00 -0.82
CA ARG A 622 -27.27 32.72 -0.07
C ARG A 622 -28.44 32.58 0.91
N SER A 623 -29.48 33.39 0.75
CA SER A 623 -30.69 33.26 1.55
C SER A 623 -31.50 32.00 1.20
N ILE A 624 -32.10 31.41 2.23
CA ILE A 624 -33.07 30.33 2.14
C ILE A 624 -34.41 30.86 2.61
N LYS A 625 -35.47 30.53 1.87
CA LYS A 625 -36.85 30.60 2.33
C LYS A 625 -37.50 29.25 2.11
N GLY A 626 -38.35 28.82 3.02
CA GLY A 626 -38.99 27.52 2.90
C GLY A 626 -40.11 27.33 3.88
N LYS A 627 -40.67 26.13 3.89
CA LYS A 627 -41.77 25.74 4.75
C LYS A 627 -41.74 24.25 5.03
N ILE A 628 -42.29 23.86 6.17
CA ILE A 628 -42.63 22.46 6.47
C ILE A 628 -44.15 22.37 6.49
N LEU A 629 -44.71 21.36 5.83
CA LEU A 629 -46.14 21.18 5.67
C LEU A 629 -46.55 19.71 5.69
N GLU A 630 -47.84 19.46 5.92
CA GLU A 630 -48.47 18.16 5.76
C GLU A 630 -48.74 17.89 4.28
N SER A 631 -48.26 16.77 3.75
CA SER A 631 -48.28 16.48 2.31
C SER A 631 -49.71 16.31 1.79
N SER A 632 -50.59 15.71 2.59
CA SER A 632 -51.99 15.45 2.23
C SER A 632 -52.86 16.71 2.23
N SER A 633 -52.73 17.57 3.25
CA SER A 633 -53.60 18.74 3.45
C SER A 633 -53.02 20.03 2.87
N GLY A 634 -51.71 20.08 2.64
CA GLY A 634 -50.99 21.32 2.32
C GLY A 634 -50.86 22.28 3.52
N HIS A 635 -51.31 21.89 4.71
CA HIS A 635 -51.30 22.73 5.89
C HIS A 635 -49.86 23.01 6.33
N GLN A 636 -49.50 24.29 6.32
CA GLN A 636 -48.15 24.72 6.66
C GLN A 636 -47.97 24.77 8.19
N LEU A 637 -46.95 24.07 8.67
CA LEU A 637 -46.62 23.96 10.09
C LEU A 637 -45.51 24.94 10.51
N TYR A 638 -44.47 25.06 9.67
CA TYR A 638 -43.33 25.93 9.94
C TYR A 638 -42.99 26.83 8.75
N ASN A 639 -42.45 28.01 9.04
CA ASN A 639 -41.76 28.86 8.08
C ASN A 639 -40.24 28.75 8.31
N ILE A 640 -39.49 28.44 7.25
CA ILE A 640 -38.03 28.30 7.29
C ILE A 640 -37.40 29.52 6.62
N TYR A 641 -36.45 30.17 7.28
CA TYR A 641 -35.78 31.34 6.71
C TYR A 641 -34.38 31.54 7.29
N GLY A 642 -33.51 32.20 6.53
CA GLY A 642 -32.16 32.54 6.98
C GLY A 642 -31.16 32.47 5.84
N HIS A 643 -29.92 32.12 6.16
CA HIS A 643 -28.83 31.96 5.18
C HIS A 643 -28.09 30.64 5.44
N TRP A 644 -27.86 29.85 4.39
CA TRP A 644 -27.24 28.52 4.52
C TRP A 644 -25.77 28.57 4.91
N ASP A 645 -25.10 29.71 4.74
CA ASP A 645 -23.72 29.95 5.14
C ASP A 645 -23.61 30.66 6.50
N ARG A 646 -24.73 30.90 7.18
CA ARG A 646 -24.79 31.51 8.52
C ARG A 646 -25.73 30.75 9.44
N THR A 647 -26.99 31.15 9.50
CA THR A 647 -27.98 30.61 10.42
C THR A 647 -29.29 30.43 9.68
N VAL A 648 -29.93 29.28 9.87
CA VAL A 648 -31.28 29.01 9.39
C VAL A 648 -32.19 28.78 10.59
N MET A 649 -33.34 29.43 10.56
CA MET A 649 -34.35 29.42 11.60
C MET A 649 -35.63 28.74 11.11
N ALA A 650 -36.34 28.12 12.03
CA ALA A 650 -37.70 27.63 11.82
C ALA A 650 -38.65 28.35 12.78
N LYS A 651 -39.73 28.91 12.25
CA LYS A 651 -40.81 29.51 13.03
C LYS A 651 -42.03 28.60 13.01
N ASN A 652 -42.47 28.14 14.18
CA ASN A 652 -43.71 27.41 14.34
C ASN A 652 -44.89 28.36 14.13
N LEU A 653 -45.78 28.06 13.18
CA LEU A 653 -46.89 28.94 12.84
C LEU A 653 -48.04 28.90 13.86
N LYS A 654 -48.13 27.85 14.66
CA LYS A 654 -49.15 27.69 15.70
C LYS A 654 -48.76 28.40 16.99
N THR A 655 -47.52 28.26 17.43
CA THR A 655 -47.04 28.85 18.71
C THR A 655 -46.35 30.20 18.53
N GLY A 656 -45.89 30.51 17.32
CA GLY A 656 -45.07 31.70 17.04
C GLY A 656 -43.60 31.57 17.44
N GLU A 657 -43.21 30.47 18.08
CA GLU A 657 -41.86 30.18 18.54
C GLU A 657 -40.87 30.09 17.37
N VAL A 658 -39.67 30.63 17.57
CA VAL A 658 -38.58 30.63 16.58
C VAL A 658 -37.39 29.87 17.17
N GLU A 659 -36.91 28.87 16.44
CA GLU A 659 -35.73 28.09 16.80
C GLU A 659 -34.66 28.18 15.72
N VAL A 660 -33.38 28.11 16.12
CA VAL A 660 -32.25 27.96 15.19
C VAL A 660 -32.08 26.48 14.88
N ILE A 661 -32.32 26.09 13.63
CA ILE A 661 -32.21 24.68 13.20
C ILE A 661 -30.84 24.35 12.62
N TYR A 662 -30.09 25.35 12.16
CA TYR A 662 -28.76 25.15 11.57
C TYR A 662 -27.88 26.38 11.80
N ASN A 663 -26.62 26.13 12.15
CA ASN A 663 -25.56 27.12 12.25
C ASN A 663 -24.34 26.64 11.46
N ALA A 664 -23.98 27.38 10.41
CA ALA A 664 -22.88 27.06 9.53
C ALA A 664 -21.53 27.16 10.25
N LYS A 665 -21.37 28.11 11.19
CA LYS A 665 -20.14 28.24 11.96
C LYS A 665 -19.85 26.96 12.74
N ASP A 666 -20.87 26.35 13.33
CA ASP A 666 -20.69 25.16 14.17
C ASP A 666 -20.48 23.87 13.34
N ASN A 667 -20.89 23.87 12.07
CA ASN A 667 -20.94 22.67 11.25
C ASN A 667 -19.91 22.62 10.12
N ILE A 668 -19.50 23.76 9.57
CA ILE A 668 -18.63 23.83 8.39
C ILE A 668 -17.40 24.73 8.61
N THR A 669 -16.95 24.86 9.86
CA THR A 669 -15.63 25.41 10.25
C THR A 669 -14.82 24.37 11.02
N GLY A 670 -13.50 24.57 11.17
CA GLY A 670 -12.65 23.68 11.96
C GLY A 670 -12.57 22.23 11.45
N LEU A 671 -12.79 22.00 10.15
CA LEU A 671 -12.84 20.66 9.57
C LEU A 671 -11.43 20.05 9.49
N ASN A 672 -11.31 18.78 9.87
CA ASN A 672 -10.04 18.04 9.82
C ASN A 672 -9.95 17.17 8.56
N PRO A 673 -8.76 17.03 7.95
CA PRO A 673 -8.53 16.03 6.93
C PRO A 673 -8.64 14.61 7.52
N PRO A 674 -9.00 13.60 6.70
CA PRO A 674 -8.83 12.21 7.10
C PRO A 674 -7.36 11.89 7.37
N THR A 675 -7.15 10.84 8.17
CA THR A 675 -5.86 10.25 8.49
C THR A 675 -5.91 8.76 8.15
N VAL A 676 -4.76 8.14 7.92
CA VAL A 676 -4.70 6.71 7.60
C VAL A 676 -4.63 5.90 8.88
N LYS A 677 -5.63 5.05 9.13
CA LYS A 677 -5.62 4.06 10.21
C LYS A 677 -4.83 2.82 9.82
N ASN A 678 -5.12 2.25 8.66
CA ASN A 678 -4.40 1.09 8.10
C ASN A 678 -4.11 1.34 6.63
N LEU A 679 -2.84 1.50 6.29
CA LEU A 679 -2.42 1.81 4.93
C LEU A 679 -2.53 0.59 3.99
N GLN A 680 -2.33 -0.63 4.51
CA GLN A 680 -2.45 -1.86 3.73
C GLN A 680 -3.88 -2.13 3.26
N GLU A 681 -4.87 -1.52 3.92
CA GLU A 681 -6.28 -1.61 3.56
C GLU A 681 -6.72 -0.49 2.60
N VAL A 682 -5.86 0.50 2.31
CA VAL A 682 -6.17 1.57 1.34
C VAL A 682 -6.15 0.98 -0.07
N MET A 683 -7.28 1.09 -0.77
CA MET A 683 -7.41 0.58 -2.14
C MET A 683 -6.56 1.40 -3.12
N GLU A 684 -6.02 0.76 -4.16
CA GLU A 684 -5.37 1.48 -5.27
C GLU A 684 -6.32 2.45 -5.99
N SER A 685 -7.62 2.13 -5.99
CA SER A 685 -8.68 2.97 -6.53
C SER A 685 -9.03 4.17 -5.65
N GLU A 686 -8.48 4.29 -4.44
CA GLU A 686 -8.74 5.42 -3.54
C GLU A 686 -8.35 6.75 -4.22
N SER A 687 -9.24 7.74 -4.22
CA SER A 687 -9.04 9.04 -4.85
C SER A 687 -7.71 9.69 -4.44
N ALA A 688 -7.34 9.62 -3.16
CA ALA A 688 -6.09 10.18 -2.66
C ALA A 688 -4.83 9.44 -3.15
N MET A 689 -4.97 8.17 -3.58
CA MET A 689 -3.91 7.39 -4.22
C MET A 689 -3.83 7.70 -5.72
N VAL A 690 -4.97 7.65 -6.42
CA VAL A 690 -5.08 7.88 -7.87
C VAL A 690 -4.53 9.26 -8.24
N TRP A 691 -4.84 10.28 -7.45
CA TRP A 691 -4.48 11.68 -7.74
C TRP A 691 -3.29 12.20 -6.92
N SER A 692 -2.54 11.30 -6.27
CA SER A 692 -1.42 11.62 -5.38
C SER A 692 -0.41 12.60 -5.99
N GLU A 693 0.21 12.22 -7.11
CA GLU A 693 1.25 13.02 -7.76
C GLU A 693 0.73 14.34 -8.31
N VAL A 694 -0.50 14.36 -8.83
CA VAL A 694 -1.16 15.58 -9.31
C VAL A 694 -1.37 16.54 -8.14
N SER A 695 -1.86 16.02 -7.02
CA SER A 695 -2.12 16.80 -5.80
C SER A 695 -0.81 17.35 -5.22
N GLU A 696 0.25 16.53 -5.18
CA GLU A 696 1.57 16.95 -4.72
C GLU A 696 2.14 18.10 -5.58
N GLY A 697 2.04 17.98 -6.91
CA GLY A 697 2.46 19.04 -7.84
C GLY A 697 1.68 20.34 -7.61
N ILE A 698 0.35 20.26 -7.49
CA ILE A 698 -0.50 21.44 -7.21
C ILE A 698 -0.12 22.10 -5.88
N LEU A 699 0.04 21.31 -4.81
CA LEU A 699 0.39 21.82 -3.48
C LEU A 699 1.77 22.48 -3.45
N LYS A 700 2.74 21.94 -4.22
CA LYS A 700 4.07 22.52 -4.38
C LYS A 700 4.15 23.66 -5.41
N LYS A 701 3.02 24.00 -6.06
CA LYS A 701 2.94 24.95 -7.18
C LYS A 701 3.84 24.55 -8.37
N ASP A 702 4.15 23.26 -8.50
CA ASP A 702 4.86 22.66 -9.63
C ASP A 702 3.83 22.26 -10.71
N TRP A 703 3.46 23.25 -11.54
CA TRP A 703 2.38 23.11 -12.51
C TRP A 703 2.71 22.14 -13.65
N GLU A 704 3.98 22.02 -14.03
CA GLU A 704 4.40 21.09 -15.09
C GLU A 704 4.32 19.66 -14.58
N ARG A 705 4.85 19.37 -13.38
CA ARG A 705 4.71 18.04 -12.77
C ARG A 705 3.24 17.65 -12.57
N ALA A 706 2.41 18.58 -12.08
CA ALA A 706 0.98 18.33 -11.93
C ALA A 706 0.29 18.03 -13.27
N ARG A 707 0.70 18.72 -14.34
CA ARG A 707 0.18 18.50 -15.69
C ARG A 707 0.57 17.12 -16.23
N GLU A 708 1.85 16.76 -16.14
CA GLU A 708 2.38 15.47 -16.60
C GLU A 708 1.70 14.31 -15.85
N ALA A 709 1.63 14.39 -14.52
CA ALA A 709 0.94 13.39 -13.70
C ALA A 709 -0.55 13.26 -14.07
N LYS A 710 -1.25 14.38 -14.33
CA LYS A 710 -2.66 14.35 -14.76
C LYS A 710 -2.80 13.65 -16.12
N ILE A 711 -1.90 13.91 -17.06
CA ILE A 711 -1.90 13.24 -18.37
C ILE A 711 -1.73 11.73 -18.19
N LEU A 712 -0.80 11.29 -17.34
CA LEU A 712 -0.56 9.86 -17.08
C LEU A 712 -1.81 9.15 -16.55
N VAL A 713 -2.51 9.75 -15.58
CA VAL A 713 -3.75 9.19 -15.03
C VAL A 713 -4.82 9.07 -16.12
N GLU A 714 -5.01 10.11 -16.93
CA GLU A 714 -6.02 10.13 -17.99
C GLU A 714 -5.67 9.18 -19.16
N GLU A 715 -4.39 9.05 -19.52
CA GLU A 715 -3.95 8.13 -20.57
C GLU A 715 -4.12 6.68 -20.14
N LYS A 716 -3.76 6.33 -18.90
CA LYS A 716 -4.03 5.01 -18.33
C LYS A 716 -5.52 4.66 -18.40
N GLN A 717 -6.40 5.63 -18.12
CA GLN A 717 -7.85 5.44 -18.25
C GLN A 717 -8.28 5.22 -19.72
N ARG A 718 -7.73 5.99 -20.67
CA ARG A 718 -8.02 5.84 -22.11
C ARG A 718 -7.55 4.48 -22.65
N GLU A 719 -6.40 4.00 -22.21
CA GLU A 719 -5.87 2.68 -22.58
C GLU A 719 -6.74 1.56 -22.02
N ALA A 720 -7.11 1.64 -20.74
CA ALA A 720 -8.02 0.67 -20.13
C ALA A 720 -9.40 0.64 -20.81
N LEU A 721 -9.87 1.78 -21.33
CA LEU A 721 -11.10 1.83 -22.13
C LEU A 721 -10.91 1.11 -23.49
N LYS A 722 -9.83 1.42 -24.22
CA LYS A 722 -9.52 0.76 -25.50
C LYS A 722 -9.40 -0.77 -25.35
N GLN A 723 -8.78 -1.24 -24.28
CA GLN A 723 -8.66 -2.67 -23.99
C GLN A 723 -10.03 -3.33 -23.79
N ARG A 724 -10.92 -2.69 -23.01
CA ARG A 724 -12.30 -3.19 -22.80
C ARG A 724 -13.14 -3.18 -24.07
N GLU A 725 -12.99 -2.14 -24.89
CA GLU A 725 -13.65 -2.08 -26.20
C GLU A 725 -13.15 -3.18 -27.14
N ALA A 726 -11.84 -3.48 -27.11
CA ALA A 726 -11.25 -4.55 -27.91
C ALA A 726 -11.65 -5.96 -27.44
N SER A 727 -11.83 -6.17 -26.13
CA SER A 727 -12.28 -7.46 -25.57
C SER A 727 -13.81 -7.65 -25.63
N GLY A 728 -14.57 -6.58 -25.87
CA GLY A 728 -16.04 -6.60 -25.82
C GLY A 728 -16.60 -6.64 -24.39
N GLU A 729 -15.77 -6.37 -23.39
CA GLU A 729 -16.17 -6.39 -21.98
C GLU A 729 -16.81 -5.06 -21.55
N SER A 730 -17.95 -5.16 -20.84
CA SER A 730 -18.59 -3.99 -20.21
C SER A 730 -18.03 -3.73 -18.82
N TRP A 731 -17.87 -2.44 -18.46
CA TRP A 731 -17.54 -2.07 -17.09
C TRP A 731 -18.67 -2.43 -16.12
N VAL A 732 -18.33 -3.10 -15.02
CA VAL A 732 -19.24 -3.41 -13.91
C VAL A 732 -18.67 -2.74 -12.65
N PRO A 733 -19.39 -1.77 -12.04
CA PRO A 733 -18.95 -1.16 -10.80
C PRO A 733 -18.82 -2.18 -9.67
N LYS A 734 -17.84 -1.97 -8.80
CA LYS A 734 -17.47 -2.95 -7.76
C LYS A 734 -18.44 -2.94 -6.58
N TYR A 735 -19.01 -1.79 -6.23
CA TYR A 735 -19.80 -1.63 -5.01
C TYR A 735 -21.26 -1.27 -5.24
N PHE A 736 -21.63 -0.96 -6.49
CA PHE A 736 -22.97 -0.51 -6.85
C PHE A 736 -23.52 -1.24 -8.06
N SER A 737 -24.80 -1.60 -8.01
CA SER A 737 -25.57 -1.90 -9.21
C SER A 737 -26.08 -0.59 -9.82
N VAL A 738 -25.91 -0.43 -11.14
CA VAL A 738 -26.29 0.79 -11.84
C VAL A 738 -27.29 0.49 -12.94
N VAL A 739 -28.39 1.23 -12.94
CA VAL A 739 -29.46 1.11 -13.95
C VAL A 739 -29.70 2.47 -14.58
N LYS A 740 -29.62 2.53 -15.91
CA LYS A 740 -29.99 3.73 -16.67
C LYS A 740 -31.50 3.73 -16.91
N LYS A 741 -32.19 4.78 -16.45
CA LYS A 741 -33.64 4.98 -16.63
C LYS A 741 -33.86 6.20 -17.52
N GLY A 742 -33.94 5.98 -18.83
CA GLY A 742 -34.05 7.07 -19.81
C GLY A 742 -32.81 7.97 -19.79
N LYS A 743 -32.97 9.23 -19.32
CA LYS A 743 -31.87 10.19 -19.15
C LYS A 743 -31.21 10.12 -17.77
N ASP A 744 -31.83 9.42 -16.83
CA ASP A 744 -31.40 9.38 -15.44
C ASP A 744 -30.70 8.06 -15.09
N TRP A 745 -30.04 8.06 -13.93
CA TRP A 745 -29.29 6.94 -13.41
C TRP A 745 -29.76 6.61 -12.00
N ASP A 746 -29.92 5.32 -11.75
CA ASP A 746 -30.25 4.77 -10.44
C ASP A 746 -29.08 3.91 -9.99
N CYS A 747 -28.53 4.22 -8.81
CA CYS A 747 -27.40 3.51 -8.23
C CYS A 747 -27.87 2.92 -6.91
N SER A 748 -27.72 1.59 -6.74
CA SER A 748 -28.03 0.90 -5.49
C SER A 748 -26.79 0.18 -4.96
N PRO A 749 -26.50 0.27 -3.66
CA PRO A 749 -25.36 -0.42 -3.09
C PRO A 749 -25.54 -1.93 -3.15
N LEU A 750 -24.47 -2.67 -3.42
CA LEU A 750 -24.48 -4.14 -3.44
C LEU A 750 -24.47 -4.74 -2.03
N GLN A 751 -24.05 -3.95 -1.02
CA GLN A 751 -23.98 -4.35 0.37
C GLN A 751 -24.96 -3.51 1.21
N PRO A 752 -25.58 -4.08 2.26
CA PRO A 752 -26.54 -3.34 3.10
C PRO A 752 -25.88 -2.31 4.02
N THR A 753 -24.57 -2.44 4.27
CA THR A 753 -23.81 -1.54 5.14
C THR A 753 -22.45 -1.23 4.57
N VAL A 754 -21.92 -0.04 4.85
CA VAL A 754 -20.55 0.32 4.51
C VAL A 754 -19.61 -0.15 5.62
N PRO A 755 -18.58 -0.96 5.32
CA PRO A 755 -17.60 -1.37 6.31
C PRO A 755 -16.77 -0.18 6.79
N ARG A 756 -16.11 -0.32 7.94
CA ARG A 756 -15.17 0.69 8.42
C ARG A 756 -14.03 0.88 7.43
N ALA A 757 -13.66 2.14 7.25
CA ALA A 757 -12.68 2.55 6.27
C ALA A 757 -11.25 2.56 6.82
N PRO A 758 -10.26 2.41 5.93
CA PRO A 758 -8.85 2.63 6.26
C PRO A 758 -8.54 4.12 6.53
N LEU A 759 -9.31 5.05 5.95
CA LEU A 759 -9.21 6.48 6.22
C LEU A 759 -10.19 6.89 7.33
N ILE A 760 -9.69 7.54 8.38
CA ILE A 760 -10.48 7.95 9.54
C ILE A 760 -10.32 9.43 9.87
N ILE A 761 -11.37 10.06 10.39
CA ILE A 761 -11.29 11.38 11.03
C ILE A 761 -11.03 11.16 12.52
N THR A 762 -9.87 11.58 13.02
CA THR A 762 -9.56 11.54 14.46
C THR A 762 -10.13 12.77 15.14
N GLU A 763 -10.95 12.59 16.19
CA GLU A 763 -11.19 13.66 17.15
C GLU A 763 -9.86 13.97 17.85
N VAL A 764 -9.51 15.25 17.99
CA VAL A 764 -8.28 15.69 18.64
C VAL A 764 -8.39 15.36 20.13
N GLN A 765 -7.97 14.16 20.52
CA GLN A 765 -7.47 13.89 21.87
C GLN A 765 -6.00 14.31 21.90
N GLY A 766 -5.62 15.02 22.97
CA GLY A 766 -4.39 15.80 23.08
C GLY A 766 -3.11 15.10 22.61
N GLU A 767 -2.25 15.93 22.02
CA GLU A 767 -0.82 15.71 21.78
C GLU A 767 -0.41 14.45 21.02
N ILE A 768 -0.53 14.51 19.70
CA ILE A 768 0.53 14.03 18.81
C ILE A 768 0.97 15.22 17.97
N ILE A 769 2.17 15.73 18.23
CA ILE A 769 2.83 16.77 17.44
C ILE A 769 3.15 16.17 16.06
N ASN A 770 2.18 16.20 15.15
CA ASN A 770 2.45 16.11 13.73
C ASN A 770 2.92 17.51 13.28
N ARG A 771 4.20 17.62 12.93
CA ARG A 771 4.76 18.80 12.27
C ARG A 771 4.13 18.93 10.88
N PHE A 772 2.94 19.50 10.80
CA PHE A 772 2.46 20.10 9.56
C PHE A 772 3.19 21.44 9.40
N GLN A 773 3.82 21.63 8.23
CA GLN A 773 4.30 22.94 7.84
C GLN A 773 3.09 23.88 7.78
N ASP A 774 3.03 24.80 8.73
CA ASP A 774 2.29 26.04 8.61
C ASP A 774 2.70 26.72 7.30
N SER A 775 1.86 26.63 6.26
CA SER A 775 1.92 27.58 5.16
C SER A 775 1.23 28.88 5.59
N LYS A 776 1.76 29.52 6.64
CA LYS A 776 1.73 30.98 6.73
C LYS A 776 2.85 31.47 5.82
N THR A 777 2.50 31.88 4.62
CA THR A 777 3.32 32.87 3.92
C THR A 777 2.42 33.81 3.15
N LEU A 778 2.43 35.04 3.67
CA LEU A 778 1.80 36.26 3.22
C LEU A 778 2.17 36.64 1.76
N CYS A 779 1.27 37.44 1.19
CA CYS A 779 1.31 38.26 -0.04
C CYS A 779 0.93 37.60 -1.37
#